data_AF-A0A932TQV1-F1
#
_entry.id   AF-A0A932TQV1-F1
#
_cell.length_a   1.000
_cell.length_b   1.000
_cell.length_c   1.000
_cell.angle_alpha   90.00
_cell.angle_beta   90.00
_cell.angle_gamma   90.00
#
_symmetry.space_group_name_H-M   'P 1'
#
loop_
_entity.id
_entity.type
_entity.pdbx_description
1 polymer ?
#
loop_
_entity_poly.entity_id
_entity_poly.type
_entity_poly.pdbx_seq_one_letter_code
_entity_poly.pdbx_strand_id
1 'polypeptide(L)'
;MRTHPALIRTTGVALALLAAAMPALARRGEPKPAPLPPAPPGASGTYRDATGARHPWEVNAAFALTWDGAPYLPVGVTFAPRSVAHPEDAAARDADREALRAFKAAGIGDVAVAADGAAVGAAVAPWQRLIDQLEAEGLRYGLALPAALPGPAAGYYVGGGAFTSEPTAASGECAVDIQIPGYAGAIQRIAVAVLDADTGALLRVDWARQTEGPRGVRATADLTVPEGEKQRVVMTPFLTGASGLPDAWGGFEAAQDSLRGLSGLKLGPGLRFLVHPYSQALKLDGPGGYLVPVSDSYRLEFEAFLNRRYARIETLREQWAFRGAQPSSFQVAARLVPLAMADTKDGKAGYLLDEKERRCYTIAPAESSFWYDHLSFREQSLREHLNLVAQAIRQQIADVPVVVQRSGSMRRYHVNDRPLGGFAGIGIRTDAVRLVAQAGLAAGEARQAIARPWCLALALQGYRTKESLLAALDLLRQVGMKAWFVDPGDAPVETAAWLAEYRTALTARPDAADYRPRFLLYPHPTRETGAFGIQHPVVEVETRPVAPDAWWIPTLPDQMWHSLDVGEGLRAYGMQTRRGYEIHVWCPNGKRRIHIRPPAFGVVEVYDVTGKVLKRQNGNDRLRLDLGPEPTVLLGMKPDFMVPIEVAVAELNELDRLAKELGMRQGNAGTLQQLVGLARRLDPDRRPRDVRSLIRPKLEEARRMLHAPESAPAPPPRGAGGGS
;
A
#
# COMPACT_ATOMS: atom_id res chain seq x y z
N MET A 1 -4.21 -43.05 -72.70
CA MET A 1 -3.65 -42.14 -73.71
C MET A 1 -3.69 -40.70 -73.18
N ARG A 2 -2.51 -40.09 -73.02
CA ARG A 2 -2.19 -38.64 -73.13
C ARG A 2 -2.82 -37.59 -72.17
N THR A 3 -2.04 -37.25 -71.13
CA THR A 3 -1.39 -35.93 -70.79
C THR A 3 -2.17 -34.59 -70.75
N HIS A 4 -2.19 -33.97 -69.55
CA HIS A 4 -1.93 -32.56 -69.07
C HIS A 4 -1.87 -31.35 -70.04
N PRO A 5 -1.90 -30.04 -69.59
CA PRO A 5 -2.05 -29.40 -68.25
C PRO A 5 -2.94 -28.11 -68.19
N ALA A 6 -3.18 -27.53 -66.99
CA ALA A 6 -3.13 -26.07 -66.70
C ALA A 6 -3.64 -25.73 -65.28
N LEU A 7 -2.78 -25.90 -64.27
CA LEU A 7 -2.78 -25.11 -63.04
C LEU A 7 -1.66 -24.08 -63.19
N ILE A 8 -1.98 -22.78 -63.18
CA ILE A 8 -1.14 -21.61 -62.86
C ILE A 8 -1.97 -20.40 -63.36
N ARG A 9 -2.62 -19.66 -62.44
CA ARG A 9 -3.06 -18.24 -62.53
C ARG A 9 -4.29 -17.98 -61.65
N THR A 10 -4.16 -18.09 -60.33
CA THR A 10 -5.15 -17.48 -59.42
C THR A 10 -4.57 -16.93 -58.11
N THR A 11 -3.27 -17.12 -57.85
CA THR A 11 -2.58 -16.60 -56.65
C THR A 11 -1.97 -15.20 -56.82
N GLY A 12 -2.07 -14.59 -58.01
CA GLY A 12 -1.39 -13.32 -58.33
C GLY A 12 -2.18 -12.03 -58.05
N VAL A 13 -3.51 -12.08 -57.95
CA VAL A 13 -4.35 -10.85 -57.86
C VAL A 13 -4.72 -10.48 -56.42
N ALA A 14 -4.76 -11.45 -55.49
CA ALA A 14 -5.04 -11.19 -54.09
C ALA A 14 -3.87 -10.51 -53.34
N LEU A 15 -2.62 -10.65 -53.82
CA LEU A 15 -1.45 -10.03 -53.19
C LEU A 15 -1.25 -8.55 -53.61
N ALA A 16 -1.74 -8.15 -54.79
CA ALA A 16 -1.57 -6.79 -55.31
C ALA A 16 -2.54 -5.78 -54.66
N LEU A 17 -3.75 -6.22 -54.28
CA LEU A 17 -4.72 -5.36 -53.58
C LEU A 17 -4.40 -5.17 -52.09
N LEU A 18 -3.67 -6.10 -51.46
CA LEU A 18 -3.15 -5.91 -50.09
C LEU A 18 -1.90 -5.02 -50.03
N ALA A 19 -1.09 -4.96 -51.09
CA ALA A 19 0.10 -4.12 -51.14
C ALA A 19 -0.21 -2.62 -51.34
N ALA A 20 -1.36 -2.29 -51.96
CA ALA A 20 -1.77 -0.89 -52.18
C ALA A 20 -2.53 -0.25 -51.01
N ALA A 21 -3.04 -1.04 -50.05
CA ALA A 21 -3.75 -0.53 -48.87
C ALA A 21 -2.85 -0.29 -47.64
N MET A 22 -1.63 -0.84 -47.62
CA MET A 22 -0.69 -0.73 -46.51
C MET A 22 -0.03 0.66 -46.33
N PRO A 23 0.24 1.48 -47.37
CA PRO A 23 0.83 2.81 -47.16
C PRO A 23 -0.15 3.83 -46.55
N ALA A 24 -1.46 3.58 -46.62
CA ALA A 24 -2.48 4.48 -46.09
C ALA A 24 -2.79 4.25 -44.60
N LEU A 25 -2.47 3.06 -44.05
CA LEU A 25 -2.57 2.75 -42.62
C LEU A 25 -1.29 3.10 -41.83
N ALA A 26 -0.16 3.31 -42.51
CA ALA A 26 1.12 3.70 -41.90
C ALA A 26 1.31 5.22 -41.72
N ARG A 27 0.30 6.04 -42.07
CA ARG A 27 0.24 7.49 -41.82
C ARG A 27 -0.86 7.89 -40.83
N ARG A 28 -1.24 7.01 -39.89
CA ARG A 28 -1.72 7.51 -38.60
C ARG A 28 -0.52 8.13 -37.92
N GLY A 29 -0.38 9.45 -38.04
CA GLY A 29 0.59 10.22 -37.28
C GLY A 29 0.57 9.72 -35.84
N GLU A 30 1.75 9.50 -35.26
CA GLU A 30 1.91 9.20 -33.85
C GLU A 30 0.89 10.04 -33.08
N PRO A 31 0.05 9.45 -32.22
CA PRO A 31 -0.87 10.23 -31.42
C PRO A 31 0.01 11.27 -30.72
N LYS A 32 -0.12 12.52 -31.15
CA LYS A 32 0.57 13.67 -30.56
C LYS A 32 0.41 13.47 -29.06
N PRO A 33 1.51 13.35 -28.29
CA PRO A 33 1.41 12.99 -26.88
C PRO A 33 0.34 13.88 -26.28
N ALA A 34 -0.73 13.24 -25.80
CA ALA A 34 -1.89 13.97 -25.33
C ALA A 34 -1.38 15.05 -24.39
N PRO A 35 -1.78 16.32 -24.56
CA PRO A 35 -1.34 17.37 -23.66
C PRO A 35 -1.56 16.88 -22.24
N LEU A 36 -0.51 16.97 -21.41
CA LEU A 36 -0.58 16.51 -20.02
C LEU A 36 -1.87 17.09 -19.42
N PRO A 37 -2.73 16.26 -18.81
CA PRO A 37 -3.96 16.75 -18.23
C PRO A 37 -3.62 17.92 -17.28
N PRO A 38 -4.44 18.98 -17.26
CA PRO A 38 -4.21 20.12 -16.38
C PRO A 38 -4.00 19.61 -14.96
N ALA A 39 -3.08 20.26 -14.23
CA ALA A 39 -2.80 19.86 -12.87
C ALA A 39 -4.11 19.88 -12.05
N PRO A 40 -4.35 18.86 -11.20
CA PRO A 40 -5.58 18.77 -10.42
C PRO A 40 -5.84 20.07 -9.64
N PRO A 41 -7.10 20.53 -9.51
CA PRO A 41 -7.40 21.72 -8.72
C PRO A 41 -6.95 21.55 -7.25
N GLY A 42 -6.70 22.67 -6.58
CA GLY A 42 -6.50 22.69 -5.14
C GLY A 42 -7.79 22.44 -4.38
N ALA A 43 -7.71 21.83 -3.19
CA ALA A 43 -8.82 21.91 -2.24
C ALA A 43 -9.05 23.38 -1.84
N SER A 44 -10.30 23.80 -1.65
CA SER A 44 -10.66 25.18 -1.32
C SER A 44 -11.95 25.28 -0.51
N GLY A 45 -12.18 26.44 0.11
CA GLY A 45 -13.37 26.76 0.89
C GLY A 45 -13.40 28.21 1.35
N THR A 46 -14.38 28.56 2.20
CA THR A 46 -14.49 29.86 2.84
C THR A 46 -14.96 29.69 4.27
N TYR A 47 -14.06 29.86 5.21
CA TYR A 47 -14.37 29.83 6.63
C TYR A 47 -15.13 31.10 7.01
N ARG A 48 -16.12 30.97 7.89
CA ARG A 48 -16.79 32.09 8.54
C ARG A 48 -16.54 32.01 10.04
N ASP A 49 -15.89 33.02 10.60
CA ASP A 49 -15.60 33.05 12.03
C ASP A 49 -16.84 33.40 12.87
N ALA A 50 -16.69 33.34 14.20
CA ALA A 50 -17.75 33.67 15.16
C ALA A 50 -18.21 35.14 15.10
N THR A 51 -17.43 36.04 14.48
CA THR A 51 -17.82 37.44 14.24
C THR A 51 -18.57 37.62 12.92
N GLY A 52 -18.58 36.59 12.07
CA GLY A 52 -19.18 36.59 10.74
C GLY A 52 -18.21 36.99 9.62
N ALA A 53 -16.94 37.26 9.93
CA ALA A 53 -15.91 37.57 8.92
C ALA A 53 -15.65 36.34 8.04
N ARG A 54 -15.30 36.57 6.77
CA ARG A 54 -15.11 35.50 5.77
C ARG A 54 -13.63 35.36 5.46
N HIS A 55 -13.15 34.13 5.51
CA HIS A 55 -11.76 33.78 5.24
C HIS A 55 -11.66 32.76 4.09
N PRO A 56 -11.45 33.21 2.84
CA PRO A 56 -11.22 32.29 1.73
C PRO A 56 -9.89 31.56 1.90
N TRP A 57 -9.88 30.27 1.56
CA TRP A 57 -8.68 29.47 1.56
C TRP A 57 -8.64 28.52 0.37
N GLU A 58 -7.42 28.20 -0.08
CA GLU A 58 -7.16 27.23 -1.13
C GLU A 58 -5.80 26.57 -0.98
N VAL A 59 -5.62 25.38 -1.54
CA VAL A 59 -4.32 24.69 -1.59
C VAL A 59 -3.70 24.89 -2.96
N ASN A 60 -2.52 25.49 -3.00
CA ASN A 60 -1.84 25.75 -4.25
C ASN A 60 -1.23 24.46 -4.85
N ALA A 61 -0.60 24.63 -6.00
CA ALA A 61 0.00 23.53 -6.73
C ALA A 61 1.28 22.93 -6.11
N ALA A 62 1.82 23.56 -5.06
CA ALA A 62 2.94 23.11 -4.26
C ALA A 62 2.51 22.48 -2.91
N PHE A 63 1.22 22.17 -2.76
CA PHE A 63 0.62 21.65 -1.53
C PHE A 63 0.68 22.64 -0.35
N ALA A 64 0.77 23.94 -0.61
CA ALA A 64 0.74 24.99 0.42
C ALA A 64 -0.66 25.57 0.57
N LEU A 65 -1.04 25.93 1.80
CA LEU A 65 -2.30 26.63 2.06
C LEU A 65 -2.12 28.11 1.74
N THR A 66 -3.05 28.67 0.99
CA THR A 66 -3.27 30.11 0.84
C THR A 66 -4.46 30.47 1.73
N TRP A 67 -4.29 31.46 2.59
CA TRP A 67 -5.31 31.95 3.52
C TRP A 67 -5.48 33.45 3.33
N ASP A 68 -6.70 33.92 3.10
CA ASP A 68 -7.00 35.34 2.82
C ASP A 68 -6.15 35.92 1.68
N GLY A 69 -5.85 35.09 0.67
CA GLY A 69 -5.04 35.46 -0.49
C GLY A 69 -3.52 35.45 -0.26
N ALA A 70 -3.05 35.15 0.95
CA ALA A 70 -1.62 35.08 1.29
C ALA A 70 -1.17 33.64 1.60
N PRO A 71 0.05 33.23 1.21
CA PRO A 71 0.60 31.95 1.62
C PRO A 71 0.70 31.80 3.14
N TYR A 72 0.24 30.66 3.66
CA TYR A 72 0.30 30.31 5.07
C TYR A 72 1.22 29.11 5.29
N LEU A 73 2.40 29.38 5.88
CA LEU A 73 3.46 28.41 6.16
C LEU A 73 3.74 28.35 7.67
N PRO A 74 2.85 27.72 8.47
CA PRO A 74 2.99 27.74 9.92
C PRO A 74 4.20 26.92 10.39
N VAL A 75 4.94 27.51 11.32
CA VAL A 75 5.98 26.85 12.11
C VAL A 75 5.61 27.08 13.56
N GLY A 76 5.22 26.01 14.24
CA GLY A 76 4.54 26.09 15.52
C GLY A 76 4.75 24.88 16.41
N VAL A 77 4.02 24.86 17.52
CA VAL A 77 4.08 23.78 18.52
C VAL A 77 2.83 22.93 18.48
N THR A 78 2.98 21.65 18.81
CA THR A 78 1.85 20.80 19.17
C THR A 78 1.56 20.99 20.65
N PHE A 79 0.30 21.20 21.01
CA PHE A 79 -0.12 21.47 22.37
C PHE A 79 -1.17 20.45 22.81
N ALA A 80 -0.88 19.73 23.91
CA ALA A 80 -1.80 18.80 24.54
C ALA A 80 -2.40 19.46 25.79
N PRO A 81 -3.65 19.95 25.76
CA PRO A 81 -4.24 20.74 26.83
C PRO A 81 -4.58 19.86 28.03
N ARG A 82 -4.03 20.18 29.21
CA ARG A 82 -4.34 19.49 30.46
C ARG A 82 -5.73 19.86 30.98
N SER A 83 -6.12 21.12 30.79
CA SER A 83 -7.40 21.68 31.24
C SER A 83 -8.62 21.11 30.53
N VAL A 84 -8.44 20.46 29.38
CA VAL A 84 -9.52 19.74 28.72
C VAL A 84 -9.70 18.34 29.31
N ALA A 85 -8.58 17.64 29.56
CA ALA A 85 -8.60 16.32 30.19
C ALA A 85 -9.04 16.37 31.66
N HIS A 86 -8.73 17.46 32.36
CA HIS A 86 -9.07 17.68 33.77
C HIS A 86 -9.77 19.04 33.95
N PRO A 87 -11.05 19.16 33.55
CA PRO A 87 -11.74 20.45 33.43
C PRO A 87 -12.00 21.16 34.75
N GLU A 88 -12.07 20.42 35.85
CA GLU A 88 -12.28 20.95 37.20
C GLU A 88 -10.96 21.39 37.87
N ASP A 89 -9.81 20.97 37.35
CA ASP A 89 -8.51 21.30 37.91
C ASP A 89 -8.09 22.73 37.51
N ALA A 90 -8.03 23.62 38.51
CA ALA A 90 -7.54 24.98 38.32
C ALA A 90 -6.04 25.02 37.95
N ALA A 91 -5.23 24.13 38.53
CA ALA A 91 -3.79 24.08 38.24
C ALA A 91 -3.54 23.65 36.79
N ALA A 92 -4.34 22.73 36.26
CA ALA A 92 -4.28 22.35 34.85
C ALA A 92 -4.60 23.54 33.91
N ARG A 93 -5.55 24.40 34.28
CA ARG A 93 -5.91 25.62 33.52
C ARG A 93 -4.81 26.67 33.56
N ASP A 94 -4.22 26.90 34.72
CA ASP A 94 -3.15 27.88 34.87
C ASP A 94 -1.88 27.42 34.14
N ALA A 95 -1.56 26.13 34.20
CA ALA A 95 -0.44 25.55 33.46
C ALA A 95 -0.61 25.69 31.94
N ASP A 96 -1.81 25.41 31.42
CA ASP A 96 -2.09 25.59 29.99
C ASP A 96 -1.97 27.07 29.56
N ARG A 97 -2.51 28.00 30.37
CA ARG A 97 -2.40 29.45 30.13
C ARG A 97 -0.95 29.92 30.13
N GLU A 98 -0.17 29.49 31.12
CA GLU A 98 1.24 29.84 31.24
C GLU A 98 2.05 29.32 30.05
N ALA A 99 1.82 28.07 29.64
CA ALA A 99 2.48 27.48 28.48
C ALA A 99 2.18 28.26 27.18
N LEU A 100 0.92 28.59 26.92
CA LEU A 100 0.53 29.36 25.72
C LEU A 100 1.16 30.76 25.70
N ARG A 101 1.23 31.44 26.85
CA ARG A 101 1.91 32.74 26.98
C ARG A 101 3.41 32.61 26.77
N ALA A 102 4.04 31.56 27.30
CA ALA A 102 5.46 31.30 27.10
C ALA A 102 5.77 31.07 25.61
N PHE A 103 4.95 30.29 24.90
CA PHE A 103 5.10 30.09 23.46
C PHE A 103 5.00 31.40 22.68
N LYS A 104 3.99 32.24 22.99
CA LYS A 104 3.82 33.55 22.37
C LYS A 104 5.02 34.46 22.65
N ALA A 105 5.51 34.50 23.89
CA ALA A 105 6.68 35.28 24.27
C ALA A 105 7.96 34.82 23.55
N ALA A 106 8.08 33.52 23.28
CA ALA A 106 9.14 32.94 22.45
C ALA A 106 8.94 33.19 20.94
N GLY A 107 7.87 33.88 20.55
CA GLY A 107 7.59 34.27 19.17
C GLY A 107 6.73 33.27 18.39
N ILE A 108 6.20 32.22 19.01
CA ILE A 108 5.29 31.27 18.34
C ILE A 108 3.92 31.93 18.12
N GLY A 109 3.40 31.79 16.89
CA GLY A 109 2.07 32.29 16.51
C GLY A 109 1.10 31.21 16.06
N ASP A 110 1.55 29.95 16.00
CA ASP A 110 0.79 28.82 15.45
C ASP A 110 0.83 27.64 16.42
N VAL A 111 -0.34 27.07 16.73
CA VAL A 111 -0.49 25.95 17.66
C VAL A 111 -1.37 24.85 17.05
N ALA A 112 -0.89 23.61 17.02
CA ALA A 112 -1.74 22.45 16.71
C ALA A 112 -2.20 21.80 18.01
N VAL A 113 -3.48 21.94 18.34
CA VAL A 113 -4.05 21.36 19.56
C VAL A 113 -4.33 19.88 19.32
N ALA A 114 -3.70 19.02 20.11
CA ALA A 114 -3.94 17.58 20.12
C ALA A 114 -5.10 17.22 21.05
N ALA A 115 -5.87 16.20 20.70
CA ALA A 115 -6.93 15.63 21.51
C ALA A 115 -6.53 14.20 21.90
N ASP A 116 -5.70 14.08 22.94
CA ASP A 116 -5.14 12.80 23.38
C ASP A 116 -5.87 12.29 24.64
N GLY A 117 -6.03 10.97 24.74
CA GLY A 117 -6.55 10.30 25.93
C GLY A 117 -7.92 10.83 26.38
N ALA A 118 -8.00 11.29 27.63
CA ALA A 118 -9.24 11.76 28.27
C ALA A 118 -9.84 13.03 27.63
N ALA A 119 -9.10 13.73 26.75
CA ALA A 119 -9.64 14.87 26.01
C ALA A 119 -10.58 14.45 24.86
N VAL A 120 -10.51 13.20 24.39
CA VAL A 120 -11.41 12.64 23.38
C VAL A 120 -12.79 12.43 23.98
N GLY A 121 -13.83 12.99 23.35
CA GLY A 121 -15.21 12.92 23.84
C GLY A 121 -15.49 13.86 25.02
N ALA A 122 -14.56 14.73 25.41
CA ALA A 122 -14.80 15.72 26.45
C ALA A 122 -15.90 16.71 26.06
N ALA A 123 -16.60 17.24 27.07
CA ALA A 123 -17.70 18.19 26.86
C ALA A 123 -17.24 19.47 26.12
N VAL A 124 -18.18 20.15 25.47
CA VAL A 124 -17.93 21.36 24.66
C VAL A 124 -17.36 22.51 25.48
N ALA A 125 -17.79 22.68 26.73
CA ALA A 125 -17.43 23.85 27.54
C ALA A 125 -15.92 23.97 27.85
N PRO A 126 -15.21 22.90 28.28
CA PRO A 126 -13.75 22.90 28.37
C PRO A 126 -13.04 23.30 27.07
N TRP A 127 -13.50 22.79 25.94
CA TRP A 127 -12.95 23.13 24.61
C TRP A 127 -13.17 24.60 24.27
N GLN A 128 -14.36 25.15 24.52
CA GLN A 128 -14.63 26.56 24.30
C GLN A 128 -13.69 27.45 25.12
N ARG A 129 -13.44 27.12 26.40
CA ARG A 129 -12.51 27.89 27.24
C ARG A 129 -11.08 27.89 26.69
N LEU A 130 -10.62 26.76 26.17
CA LEU A 130 -9.31 26.67 25.53
C LEU A 130 -9.26 27.53 24.25
N ILE A 131 -10.30 27.48 23.43
CA ILE A 131 -10.42 28.31 22.22
C ILE A 131 -10.39 29.79 22.58
N ASP A 132 -11.20 30.22 23.54
CA ASP A 132 -11.23 31.60 24.02
C ASP A 132 -9.85 32.05 24.50
N GLN A 133 -9.10 31.16 25.16
CA GLN A 133 -7.73 31.43 25.61
C GLN A 133 -6.75 31.58 24.44
N LEU A 134 -6.82 30.73 23.43
CA LEU A 134 -5.98 30.83 22.22
C LEU A 134 -6.24 32.15 21.47
N GLU A 135 -7.51 32.53 21.32
CA GLU A 135 -7.93 33.76 20.64
C GLU A 135 -7.55 35.01 21.45
N ALA A 136 -7.71 34.99 22.79
CA ALA A 136 -7.28 36.07 23.67
C ALA A 136 -5.76 36.31 23.61
N GLU A 137 -4.98 35.24 23.42
CA GLU A 137 -3.55 35.34 23.19
C GLU A 137 -3.19 35.64 21.71
N GLY A 138 -4.17 35.75 20.81
CA GLY A 138 -3.95 36.07 19.39
C GLY A 138 -3.18 34.97 18.64
N LEU A 139 -3.31 33.73 19.07
CA LEU A 139 -2.67 32.57 18.45
C LEU A 139 -3.53 32.03 17.31
N ARG A 140 -2.89 31.62 16.21
CA ARG A 140 -3.54 30.83 15.16
C ARG A 140 -3.48 29.36 15.54
N TYR A 141 -4.52 28.59 15.25
CA TYR A 141 -4.56 27.20 15.69
C TYR A 141 -5.23 26.25 14.72
N GLY A 142 -4.77 25.00 14.78
CA GLY A 142 -5.54 23.86 14.32
C GLY A 142 -6.02 23.04 15.50
N LEU A 143 -7.16 22.37 15.33
CA LEU A 143 -7.80 21.62 16.40
C LEU A 143 -8.02 20.16 15.99
N ALA A 144 -7.43 19.23 16.73
CA ALA A 144 -7.86 17.84 16.68
C ALA A 144 -9.24 17.73 17.32
N LEU A 145 -10.22 17.28 16.52
CA LEU A 145 -11.60 17.26 16.98
C LEU A 145 -11.78 16.20 18.10
N PRO A 146 -12.41 16.56 19.22
CA PRO A 146 -12.67 15.65 20.34
C PRO A 146 -13.84 14.70 20.09
N ALA A 147 -14.06 14.28 18.84
CA ALA A 147 -15.19 13.41 18.54
C ALA A 147 -14.92 11.99 19.04
N ALA A 148 -15.90 11.39 19.72
CA ALA A 148 -15.88 9.99 20.09
C ALA A 148 -15.64 9.09 18.85
N LEU A 149 -14.69 8.15 18.99
CA LEU A 149 -14.36 7.19 17.95
C LEU A 149 -15.41 6.06 17.93
N PRO A 150 -15.83 5.57 16.75
CA PRO A 150 -16.51 4.28 16.67
C PRO A 150 -15.70 3.19 17.36
N GLY A 151 -16.39 2.24 17.99
CA GLY A 151 -15.76 1.04 18.52
C GLY A 151 -15.03 0.25 17.41
N PRO A 152 -14.10 -0.65 17.77
CA PRO A 152 -13.41 -1.48 16.78
C PRO A 152 -14.39 -2.42 16.06
N ALA A 153 -14.17 -2.65 14.77
CA ALA A 153 -14.98 -3.57 13.98
C ALA A 153 -14.79 -5.02 14.44
N ALA A 154 -15.90 -5.74 14.58
CA ALA A 154 -15.93 -7.17 14.85
C ALA A 154 -15.97 -7.98 13.55
N GLY A 155 -15.36 -9.15 13.54
CA GLY A 155 -15.29 -9.96 12.33
C GLY A 155 -14.35 -11.16 12.41
N TYR A 156 -14.21 -11.86 11.29
CA TYR A 156 -13.31 -13.01 11.21
C TYR A 156 -11.89 -12.57 10.85
N TYR A 157 -10.92 -13.09 11.58
CA TYR A 157 -9.51 -12.88 11.29
C TYR A 157 -9.01 -13.96 10.33
N VAL A 158 -8.54 -13.52 9.15
CA VAL A 158 -8.14 -14.40 8.03
C VAL A 158 -6.65 -14.26 7.67
N GLY A 159 -5.83 -13.88 8.65
CA GLY A 159 -4.37 -13.82 8.52
C GLY A 159 -3.80 -15.19 8.13
N GLY A 160 -3.08 -15.24 7.00
CA GLY A 160 -2.81 -16.45 6.21
C GLY A 160 -2.46 -17.72 7.00
N GLY A 161 -3.31 -18.74 6.91
CA GLY A 161 -3.04 -20.14 7.29
C GLY A 161 -2.65 -20.42 8.75
N ALA A 162 -2.60 -19.40 9.61
CA ALA A 162 -1.83 -19.43 10.85
C ALA A 162 -2.33 -20.42 11.92
N PHE A 163 -3.58 -20.89 11.82
CA PHE A 163 -4.18 -21.80 12.80
C PHE A 163 -4.62 -23.09 12.10
N THR A 164 -3.66 -23.78 11.51
CA THR A 164 -3.86 -25.07 10.83
C THR A 164 -3.19 -26.18 11.65
N SER A 165 -3.86 -27.32 11.82
CA SER A 165 -3.23 -28.50 12.43
C SER A 165 -2.33 -29.23 11.43
N GLU A 166 -1.39 -30.01 11.97
CA GLU A 166 -0.77 -31.06 11.17
C GLU A 166 -1.82 -32.10 10.72
N PRO A 167 -1.63 -32.74 9.55
CA PRO A 167 -2.43 -33.90 9.15
C PRO A 167 -2.38 -35.02 10.18
N THR A 168 -3.54 -35.58 10.52
CA THR A 168 -3.67 -36.70 11.47
C THR A 168 -4.53 -37.82 10.91
N ALA A 169 -4.12 -39.07 11.17
CA ALA A 169 -4.91 -40.28 10.94
C ALA A 169 -5.69 -40.71 12.19
N ALA A 170 -5.49 -40.04 13.32
CA ALA A 170 -6.13 -40.38 14.59
C ALA A 170 -7.47 -39.65 14.73
N SER A 171 -8.51 -40.40 15.11
CA SER A 171 -9.77 -39.84 15.60
C SER A 171 -9.60 -39.30 17.03
N GLY A 172 -10.40 -38.30 17.40
CA GLY A 172 -10.39 -37.68 18.73
C GLY A 172 -10.17 -36.17 18.69
N GLU A 173 -9.79 -35.59 19.83
CA GLU A 173 -9.61 -34.15 19.98
C GLU A 173 -8.35 -33.66 19.24
N CYS A 174 -8.54 -32.73 18.30
CA CYS A 174 -7.48 -31.97 17.67
C CYS A 174 -7.45 -30.55 18.22
N ALA A 175 -6.36 -30.18 18.87
CA ALA A 175 -6.20 -28.87 19.50
C ALA A 175 -5.17 -28.00 18.76
N VAL A 176 -5.49 -26.73 18.55
CA VAL A 176 -4.62 -25.69 17.99
C VAL A 176 -4.58 -24.51 18.95
N ASP A 177 -3.38 -24.08 19.32
CA ASP A 177 -3.21 -22.87 20.13
C ASP A 177 -3.25 -21.63 19.22
N ILE A 178 -4.22 -20.74 19.46
CA ILE A 178 -4.44 -19.52 18.69
C ILE A 178 -3.88 -18.33 19.45
N GLN A 179 -2.86 -17.71 18.85
CA GLN A 179 -2.30 -16.44 19.29
C GLN A 179 -2.26 -15.47 18.10
N ILE A 180 -2.91 -14.32 18.23
CA ILE A 180 -2.91 -13.27 17.20
C ILE A 180 -1.98 -12.14 17.65
N PRO A 181 -0.81 -11.93 17.00
CA PRO A 181 0.11 -10.87 17.38
C PRO A 181 -0.54 -9.49 17.35
N GLY A 182 -0.34 -8.71 18.41
CA GLY A 182 -0.90 -7.36 18.53
C GLY A 182 -2.40 -7.32 18.83
N TYR A 183 -3.02 -8.46 19.14
CA TYR A 183 -4.40 -8.55 19.60
C TYR A 183 -4.47 -8.97 21.07
N ALA A 184 -5.18 -8.19 21.88
CA ALA A 184 -5.42 -8.48 23.30
C ALA A 184 -6.91 -8.61 23.64
N GLY A 185 -7.79 -8.58 22.63
CA GLY A 185 -9.24 -8.70 22.82
C GLY A 185 -9.72 -10.14 22.99
N ALA A 186 -11.02 -10.32 23.20
CA ALA A 186 -11.62 -11.64 23.32
C ALA A 186 -11.81 -12.29 21.95
N ILE A 187 -11.57 -13.60 21.85
CA ILE A 187 -12.03 -14.42 20.73
C ILE A 187 -13.41 -14.95 21.13
N GLN A 188 -14.44 -14.61 20.35
CA GLN A 188 -15.82 -14.99 20.73
C GLN A 188 -16.13 -16.42 20.31
N ARG A 189 -15.73 -16.80 19.09
CA ARG A 189 -15.99 -18.10 18.48
C ARG A 189 -14.96 -18.40 17.41
N ILE A 190 -14.83 -19.66 17.03
CA ILE A 190 -13.81 -20.11 16.06
C ILE A 190 -14.49 -21.09 15.10
N ALA A 191 -14.59 -20.70 13.83
CA ALA A 191 -15.06 -21.58 12.78
C ALA A 191 -13.95 -22.57 12.40
N VAL A 192 -14.31 -23.82 12.13
CA VAL A 192 -13.37 -24.91 11.82
C VAL A 192 -13.72 -25.50 10.46
N ALA A 193 -12.77 -25.51 9.53
CA ALA A 193 -12.84 -26.34 8.33
C ALA A 193 -12.08 -27.64 8.55
N VAL A 194 -12.77 -28.77 8.47
CA VAL A 194 -12.15 -30.10 8.45
C VAL A 194 -11.90 -30.49 7.00
N LEU A 195 -10.63 -30.67 6.65
CA LEU A 195 -10.19 -30.97 5.29
C LEU A 195 -9.60 -32.37 5.25
N ASP A 196 -9.86 -33.09 4.16
CA ASP A 196 -9.06 -34.25 3.79
C ASP A 196 -7.63 -33.78 3.48
N ALA A 197 -6.64 -34.37 4.14
CA ALA A 197 -5.28 -33.88 4.09
C ALA A 197 -4.55 -34.23 2.78
N ASP A 198 -5.00 -35.27 2.07
CA ASP A 198 -4.35 -35.76 0.85
C ASP A 198 -4.95 -35.12 -0.41
N THR A 199 -6.26 -34.87 -0.39
CA THR A 199 -7.02 -34.30 -1.52
C THR A 199 -7.35 -32.82 -1.33
N GLY A 200 -7.25 -32.29 -0.11
CA GLY A 200 -7.64 -30.93 0.23
C GLY A 200 -9.14 -30.67 0.19
N ALA A 201 -9.96 -31.71 0.03
CA ALA A 201 -11.42 -31.59 -0.03
C ALA A 201 -12.00 -31.17 1.33
N LEU A 202 -12.96 -30.26 1.32
CA LEU A 202 -13.71 -29.90 2.53
C LEU A 202 -14.66 -31.04 2.90
N LEU A 203 -14.44 -31.63 4.07
CA LEU A 203 -15.27 -32.71 4.60
C LEU A 203 -16.46 -32.15 5.39
N ARG A 204 -16.20 -31.18 6.28
CA ARG A 204 -17.24 -30.51 7.06
C ARG A 204 -16.77 -29.17 7.64
N VAL A 205 -17.73 -28.42 8.16
CA VAL A 205 -17.51 -27.20 8.93
C VAL A 205 -18.05 -27.39 10.35
N ASP A 206 -17.23 -27.08 11.34
CA ASP A 206 -17.54 -27.18 12.76
C ASP A 206 -17.22 -25.87 13.50
N TRP A 207 -17.40 -25.88 14.82
CA TRP A 207 -17.02 -24.82 15.73
C TRP A 207 -16.14 -25.37 16.84
N ALA A 208 -15.03 -24.69 17.12
CA ALA A 208 -14.11 -25.17 18.14
C ALA A 208 -14.65 -24.93 19.56
N ARG A 209 -14.39 -25.87 20.46
CA ARG A 209 -14.43 -25.63 21.91
C ARG A 209 -13.23 -24.76 22.29
N GLN A 210 -13.43 -23.81 23.19
CA GLN A 210 -12.40 -22.85 23.60
C GLN A 210 -12.03 -23.06 25.07
N THR A 211 -10.74 -23.18 25.35
CA THR A 211 -10.19 -23.14 26.71
C THR A 211 -9.03 -22.15 26.77
N GLU A 212 -8.62 -21.79 27.98
CA GLU A 212 -7.40 -21.01 28.17
C GLU A 212 -6.18 -21.83 27.71
N GLY A 213 -5.33 -21.21 26.89
CA GLY A 213 -4.10 -21.80 26.38
C GLY A 213 -2.86 -21.06 26.88
N PRO A 214 -1.66 -21.64 26.77
CA PRO A 214 -0.43 -21.07 27.33
C PRO A 214 -0.04 -19.70 26.75
N ARG A 215 -0.54 -19.38 25.54
CA ARG A 215 -0.18 -18.18 24.77
C ARG A 215 -1.39 -17.46 24.15
N GLY A 216 -2.61 -17.82 24.55
CA GLY A 216 -3.84 -17.34 23.93
C GLY A 216 -5.01 -18.29 24.18
N VAL A 217 -5.81 -18.56 23.15
CA VAL A 217 -6.94 -19.49 23.23
C VAL A 217 -6.51 -20.85 22.71
N ARG A 218 -6.74 -21.90 23.47
CA ARG A 218 -6.63 -23.28 22.96
C ARG A 218 -7.97 -23.66 22.37
N ALA A 219 -7.97 -23.95 21.06
CA ALA A 219 -9.14 -24.27 20.29
C ALA A 219 -9.15 -25.76 19.94
N THR A 220 -10.22 -26.47 20.28
CA THR A 220 -10.32 -27.92 20.10
C THR A 220 -11.49 -28.27 19.17
N ALA A 221 -11.21 -29.10 18.18
CA ALA A 221 -12.20 -29.70 17.29
C ALA A 221 -12.15 -31.22 17.40
N ASP A 222 -13.31 -31.87 17.36
CA ASP A 222 -13.41 -33.33 17.37
C ASP A 222 -13.26 -33.88 15.95
N LEU A 223 -12.34 -34.80 15.74
CA LEU A 223 -12.10 -35.45 14.45
C LEU A 223 -12.62 -36.89 14.45
N THR A 224 -13.22 -37.25 13.32
CA THR A 224 -13.64 -38.63 13.02
C THR A 224 -12.96 -39.01 11.72
N VAL A 225 -11.81 -39.66 11.85
CA VAL A 225 -10.93 -40.02 10.74
C VAL A 225 -11.15 -41.49 10.38
N PRO A 226 -11.67 -41.80 9.18
CA PRO A 226 -11.78 -43.17 8.69
C PRO A 226 -10.41 -43.84 8.58
N GLU A 227 -10.40 -45.18 8.62
CA GLU A 227 -9.17 -45.95 8.49
C GLU A 227 -8.51 -45.70 7.12
N GLY A 228 -7.22 -45.37 7.13
CA GLY A 228 -6.44 -45.08 5.92
C GLY A 228 -6.54 -43.64 5.41
N GLU A 229 -7.40 -42.80 6.00
CA GLU A 229 -7.51 -41.38 5.65
C GLU A 229 -6.71 -40.50 6.62
N LYS A 230 -6.44 -39.26 6.18
CA LYS A 230 -5.86 -38.22 7.01
C LYS A 230 -6.71 -36.97 6.93
N GLN A 231 -6.92 -36.34 8.07
CA GLN A 231 -7.64 -35.07 8.14
C GLN A 231 -6.74 -33.98 8.73
N ARG A 232 -7.02 -32.74 8.34
CA ARG A 232 -6.41 -31.54 8.95
C ARG A 232 -7.49 -30.51 9.23
N VAL A 233 -7.31 -29.71 10.28
CA VAL A 233 -8.25 -28.62 10.60
C VAL A 233 -7.64 -27.26 10.31
N VAL A 234 -8.45 -26.36 9.79
CA VAL A 234 -8.13 -24.93 9.67
C VAL A 234 -9.11 -24.15 10.54
N MET A 235 -8.58 -23.32 11.43
CA MET A 235 -9.38 -22.57 12.40
C MET A 235 -9.38 -21.07 12.08
N THR A 236 -10.58 -20.47 12.02
CA THR A 236 -10.78 -19.05 11.70
C THR A 236 -11.46 -18.34 12.87
N PRO A 237 -10.70 -17.60 13.69
CA PRO A 237 -11.25 -16.95 14.88
C PRO A 237 -12.09 -15.72 14.55
N PHE A 238 -13.16 -15.53 15.32
CA PHE A 238 -14.00 -14.34 15.34
C PHE A 238 -13.57 -13.41 16.46
N LEU A 239 -13.20 -12.18 16.11
CA LEU A 239 -12.75 -11.15 17.03
C LEU A 239 -13.91 -10.21 17.33
N THR A 240 -14.09 -9.86 18.61
CA THR A 240 -15.10 -8.88 19.03
C THR A 240 -14.74 -7.45 18.68
N GLY A 241 -13.50 -7.20 18.24
CA GLY A 241 -13.04 -5.88 17.85
C GLY A 241 -11.53 -5.84 17.63
N ALA A 242 -11.06 -5.58 16.41
CA ALA A 242 -9.63 -5.47 16.11
C ALA A 242 -9.11 -4.03 16.19
N SER A 243 -7.93 -3.85 16.79
CA SER A 243 -7.23 -2.56 16.75
C SER A 243 -6.88 -2.19 15.30
N GLY A 244 -6.93 -0.89 15.00
CA GLY A 244 -6.59 -0.37 13.67
C GLY A 244 -7.73 -0.36 12.65
N LEU A 245 -8.90 -0.93 12.97
CA LEU A 245 -10.09 -0.86 12.12
C LEU A 245 -11.32 -0.47 12.96
N PRO A 246 -11.63 0.83 13.12
CA PRO A 246 -12.91 1.26 13.69
C PRO A 246 -14.08 0.78 12.81
N ASP A 247 -15.23 0.52 13.43
CA ASP A 247 -16.47 0.20 12.74
C ASP A 247 -17.07 1.47 12.09
N ALA A 248 -16.45 1.90 10.99
CA ALA A 248 -16.88 3.05 10.22
C ALA A 248 -18.27 2.88 9.59
N TRP A 249 -18.78 1.65 9.53
CA TRP A 249 -20.06 1.29 8.91
C TRP A 249 -21.20 1.33 9.91
N GLY A 250 -21.08 0.57 11.01
CA GLY A 250 -22.09 0.54 12.08
C GLY A 250 -22.05 1.79 12.96
N GLY A 251 -20.87 2.37 13.17
CA GLY A 251 -20.67 3.51 14.05
C GLY A 251 -20.79 4.88 13.39
N PHE A 252 -21.16 4.96 12.10
CA PHE A 252 -21.18 6.21 11.35
C PHE A 252 -22.16 7.25 11.92
N GLU A 253 -23.35 6.82 12.32
CA GLU A 253 -24.39 7.72 12.87
C GLU A 253 -23.96 8.32 14.21
N ALA A 254 -23.46 7.48 15.13
CA ALA A 254 -22.90 7.93 16.39
C ALA A 254 -21.73 8.90 16.20
N ALA A 255 -20.91 8.67 15.17
CA ALA A 255 -19.86 9.57 14.75
C ALA A 255 -20.42 10.94 14.30
N GLN A 256 -21.48 10.96 13.48
CA GLN A 256 -22.13 12.21 13.07
C GLN A 256 -22.76 12.95 14.26
N ASP A 257 -23.41 12.25 15.18
CA ASP A 257 -24.03 12.88 16.36
C ASP A 257 -23.00 13.48 17.30
N SER A 258 -21.87 12.79 17.48
CA SER A 258 -20.70 13.31 18.20
C SER A 258 -20.19 14.61 17.59
N LEU A 259 -20.12 14.71 16.26
CA LEU A 259 -19.74 15.95 15.55
C LEU A 259 -20.80 17.05 15.69
N ARG A 260 -22.10 16.71 15.62
CA ARG A 260 -23.19 17.67 15.84
C ARG A 260 -23.11 18.29 17.23
N GLY A 261 -22.72 17.51 18.23
CA GLY A 261 -22.45 17.99 19.58
C GLY A 261 -21.41 19.11 19.65
N LEU A 262 -20.49 19.19 18.68
CA LEU A 262 -19.45 20.23 18.60
C LEU A 262 -19.89 21.50 17.86
N SER A 263 -21.07 21.51 17.22
CA SER A 263 -21.56 22.67 16.45
C SER A 263 -21.76 23.94 17.29
N GLY A 264 -21.84 23.81 18.62
CA GLY A 264 -21.93 24.94 19.54
C GLY A 264 -20.62 25.69 19.79
N LEU A 265 -19.48 25.21 19.26
CA LEU A 265 -18.20 25.88 19.42
C LEU A 265 -18.17 27.21 18.66
N LYS A 266 -17.84 28.28 19.37
CA LYS A 266 -17.60 29.61 18.80
C LYS A 266 -16.14 29.72 18.41
N LEU A 267 -15.87 29.44 17.14
CA LEU A 267 -14.53 29.43 16.56
C LEU A 267 -14.20 30.83 16.04
N GLY A 268 -13.09 31.42 16.50
CA GLY A 268 -12.68 32.77 16.14
C GLY A 268 -11.83 32.83 14.86
N PRO A 269 -11.28 34.02 14.54
CA PRO A 269 -10.45 34.22 13.36
C PRO A 269 -9.08 33.51 13.45
N GLY A 270 -8.69 32.96 14.59
CA GLY A 270 -7.46 32.19 14.77
C GLY A 270 -7.49 30.78 14.17
N LEU A 271 -8.68 30.19 13.96
CA LEU A 271 -8.79 28.82 13.44
C LEU A 271 -8.25 28.70 12.00
N ARG A 272 -7.43 27.68 11.74
CA ARG A 272 -6.84 27.42 10.41
C ARG A 272 -7.14 26.04 9.84
N PHE A 273 -7.30 25.02 10.68
CA PHE A 273 -7.61 23.66 10.21
C PHE A 273 -8.21 22.82 11.33
N LEU A 274 -8.85 21.71 10.95
CA LEU A 274 -9.34 20.69 11.86
C LEU A 274 -8.67 19.35 11.53
N VAL A 275 -8.28 18.57 12.54
CA VAL A 275 -7.78 17.20 12.32
C VAL A 275 -8.94 16.23 12.40
N HIS A 276 -9.02 15.36 11.40
CA HIS A 276 -10.04 14.33 11.28
C HIS A 276 -9.98 13.39 12.49
N PRO A 277 -11.08 13.20 13.23
CA PRO A 277 -11.05 12.47 14.51
C PRO A 277 -10.74 10.98 14.32
N TYR A 278 -11.23 10.36 13.26
CA TYR A 278 -11.12 8.90 13.07
C TYR A 278 -9.83 8.44 12.38
N SER A 279 -9.08 9.34 11.73
CA SER A 279 -8.00 8.90 10.85
C SER A 279 -6.84 8.27 11.62
N GLN A 280 -6.61 8.72 12.85
CA GLN A 280 -5.57 8.14 13.72
C GLN A 280 -5.86 6.70 14.16
N ALA A 281 -7.14 6.32 14.21
CA ALA A 281 -7.56 4.98 14.61
C ALA A 281 -7.46 3.97 13.45
N LEU A 282 -7.38 4.45 12.21
CA LEU A 282 -7.25 3.62 11.01
C LEU A 282 -5.78 3.25 10.77
N LYS A 283 -5.45 1.99 11.06
CA LYS A 283 -4.13 1.39 10.87
C LYS A 283 -4.23 -0.08 10.52
N LEU A 284 -4.21 -0.40 9.23
CA LEU A 284 -4.38 -1.76 8.75
C LEU A 284 -3.09 -2.61 8.72
N ASP A 285 -2.00 -2.14 9.31
CA ASP A 285 -0.75 -2.92 9.41
C ASP A 285 -0.81 -4.04 10.47
N GLY A 286 -1.83 -4.01 11.33
CA GLY A 286 -2.05 -4.98 12.40
C GLY A 286 -3.24 -5.90 12.14
N PRO A 287 -3.84 -6.49 13.21
CA PRO A 287 -4.96 -7.41 13.09
C PRO A 287 -6.15 -6.86 12.29
N GLY A 288 -6.42 -5.56 12.35
CA GLY A 288 -7.48 -4.91 11.57
C GLY A 288 -7.34 -5.07 10.05
N GLY A 289 -6.12 -5.19 9.52
CA GLY A 289 -5.90 -5.42 8.09
C GLY A 289 -6.29 -6.81 7.60
N TYR A 290 -6.35 -7.79 8.51
CA TYR A 290 -6.73 -9.17 8.23
C TYR A 290 -8.15 -9.51 8.69
N LEU A 291 -8.92 -8.51 9.10
CA LEU A 291 -10.30 -8.71 9.52
C LEU A 291 -11.24 -8.62 8.32
N VAL A 292 -12.21 -9.53 8.27
CA VAL A 292 -13.41 -9.46 7.43
C VAL A 292 -14.58 -9.08 8.36
N PRO A 293 -15.02 -7.80 8.35
CA PRO A 293 -16.14 -7.38 9.18
C PRO A 293 -17.43 -8.10 8.81
N VAL A 294 -18.31 -8.30 9.78
CA VAL A 294 -19.57 -9.03 9.58
C VAL A 294 -20.82 -8.24 9.95
N SER A 295 -20.66 -6.97 10.32
CA SER A 295 -21.80 -6.12 10.68
C SER A 295 -22.77 -5.99 9.50
N ASP A 296 -24.05 -5.84 9.81
CA ASP A 296 -25.08 -5.74 8.77
C ASP A 296 -24.86 -4.50 7.87
N SER A 297 -24.40 -3.39 8.45
CA SER A 297 -24.01 -2.18 7.70
C SER A 297 -22.86 -2.44 6.73
N TYR A 298 -21.81 -3.14 7.16
CA TYR A 298 -20.69 -3.52 6.28
C TYR A 298 -21.18 -4.39 5.11
N ARG A 299 -21.99 -5.40 5.40
CA ARG A 299 -22.52 -6.34 4.40
C ARG A 299 -23.44 -5.64 3.40
N LEU A 300 -24.27 -4.70 3.85
CA LEU A 300 -25.14 -3.92 2.99
C LEU A 300 -24.34 -3.05 2.01
N GLU A 301 -23.29 -2.38 2.49
CA GLU A 301 -22.41 -1.60 1.62
C GLU A 301 -21.63 -2.48 0.65
N PHE A 302 -21.17 -3.66 1.10
CA PHE A 302 -20.45 -4.59 0.25
C PHE A 302 -21.37 -5.18 -0.83
N GLU A 303 -22.60 -5.53 -0.49
CA GLU A 303 -23.63 -5.93 -1.44
C GLU A 303 -23.84 -4.85 -2.52
N ALA A 304 -23.98 -3.58 -2.09
CA ALA A 304 -24.14 -2.47 -3.02
C ALA A 304 -22.91 -2.28 -3.92
N PHE A 305 -21.70 -2.48 -3.39
CA PHE A 305 -20.47 -2.47 -4.18
C PHE A 305 -20.45 -3.58 -5.24
N LEU A 306 -20.76 -4.82 -4.85
CA LEU A 306 -20.78 -5.98 -5.76
C LEU A 306 -21.83 -5.79 -6.86
N ASN A 307 -23.02 -5.31 -6.48
CA ASN A 307 -24.09 -5.02 -7.43
C ASN A 307 -23.68 -3.96 -8.46
N ARG A 308 -23.03 -2.85 -8.02
CA ARG A 308 -22.52 -1.83 -8.95
C ARG A 308 -21.41 -2.33 -9.86
N ARG A 309 -20.52 -3.18 -9.34
CA ARG A 309 -19.35 -3.70 -10.07
C ARG A 309 -19.73 -4.72 -11.14
N TYR A 310 -20.64 -5.63 -10.82
CA TYR A 310 -20.97 -6.77 -11.69
C TYR A 310 -22.29 -6.62 -12.43
N ALA A 311 -23.22 -5.79 -11.94
CA ALA A 311 -24.60 -5.59 -12.41
C ALA A 311 -25.49 -6.85 -12.36
N ARG A 312 -24.95 -8.06 -12.48
CA ARG A 312 -25.65 -9.34 -12.46
C ARG A 312 -24.88 -10.35 -11.62
N ILE A 313 -25.61 -11.20 -10.89
CA ILE A 313 -24.99 -12.20 -10.00
C ILE A 313 -24.25 -13.28 -10.78
N GLU A 314 -24.66 -13.58 -12.00
CA GLU A 314 -23.99 -14.51 -12.92
C GLU A 314 -22.57 -14.06 -13.23
N THR A 315 -22.37 -12.78 -13.51
CA THR A 315 -21.04 -12.21 -13.77
C THR A 315 -20.14 -12.28 -12.53
N LEU A 316 -20.69 -12.04 -11.34
CA LEU A 316 -19.93 -12.25 -10.10
C LEU A 316 -19.54 -13.72 -9.94
N ARG A 317 -20.46 -14.67 -10.20
CA ARG A 317 -20.19 -16.10 -10.04
C ARG A 317 -19.06 -16.57 -10.94
N GLU A 318 -19.02 -16.08 -12.18
CA GLU A 318 -17.94 -16.33 -13.14
C GLU A 318 -16.62 -15.72 -12.66
N GLN A 319 -16.62 -14.44 -12.26
CA GLN A 319 -15.41 -13.72 -11.85
C GLN A 319 -14.84 -14.21 -10.51
N TRP A 320 -15.69 -14.70 -9.62
CA TRP A 320 -15.28 -15.33 -8.37
C TRP A 320 -14.91 -16.81 -8.55
N ALA A 321 -15.06 -17.36 -9.75
CA ALA A 321 -14.66 -18.72 -10.13
C ALA A 321 -15.19 -19.81 -9.18
N PHE A 322 -16.50 -19.76 -8.88
CA PHE A 322 -17.13 -20.76 -8.01
C PHE A 322 -17.12 -22.17 -8.63
N ARG A 323 -16.85 -23.16 -7.78
CA ARG A 323 -16.92 -24.59 -8.10
C ARG A 323 -18.12 -25.21 -7.38
N GLY A 324 -19.08 -25.73 -8.15
CA GLY A 324 -20.28 -26.39 -7.62
C GLY A 324 -21.33 -25.39 -7.12
N ALA A 325 -21.60 -25.40 -5.81
CA ALA A 325 -22.57 -24.51 -5.18
C ALA A 325 -22.24 -23.03 -5.44
N GLN A 326 -23.24 -22.22 -5.80
CA GLN A 326 -23.09 -20.80 -6.10
C GLN A 326 -24.07 -19.95 -5.29
N PRO A 327 -23.70 -18.72 -4.88
CA PRO A 327 -24.58 -17.83 -4.14
C PRO A 327 -25.77 -17.41 -5.02
N SER A 328 -26.98 -17.42 -4.46
CA SER A 328 -28.20 -17.09 -5.20
C SER A 328 -28.37 -15.59 -5.47
N SER A 329 -27.77 -14.72 -4.65
CA SER A 329 -27.86 -13.26 -4.76
C SER A 329 -26.59 -12.56 -4.29
N PHE A 330 -26.49 -11.25 -4.57
CA PHE A 330 -25.41 -10.40 -4.05
C PHE A 330 -25.42 -10.33 -2.52
N GLN A 331 -26.61 -10.35 -1.90
CA GLN A 331 -26.75 -10.42 -0.44
C GLN A 331 -26.09 -11.67 0.13
N VAL A 332 -26.24 -12.84 -0.50
CA VAL A 332 -25.54 -14.07 -0.07
C VAL A 332 -24.03 -13.90 -0.26
N ALA A 333 -23.59 -13.41 -1.42
CA ALA A 333 -22.18 -13.20 -1.73
C ALA A 333 -21.48 -12.24 -0.73
N ALA A 334 -22.15 -11.17 -0.30
CA ALA A 334 -21.62 -10.18 0.63
C ALA A 334 -21.45 -10.70 2.06
N ARG A 335 -22.09 -11.84 2.42
CA ARG A 335 -21.94 -12.47 3.73
C ARG A 335 -20.76 -13.44 3.79
N LEU A 336 -20.20 -13.82 2.64
CA LEU A 336 -19.19 -14.87 2.55
C LEU A 336 -17.87 -14.44 3.21
N VAL A 337 -17.36 -15.31 4.07
CA VAL A 337 -16.11 -15.11 4.79
C VAL A 337 -15.09 -16.18 4.36
N PRO A 338 -13.83 -15.83 4.10
CA PRO A 338 -12.80 -16.83 3.84
C PRO A 338 -12.59 -17.74 5.06
N LEU A 339 -12.73 -19.05 4.86
CA LEU A 339 -12.57 -20.07 5.91
C LEU A 339 -11.23 -20.80 5.78
N ALA A 340 -10.95 -21.38 4.61
CA ALA A 340 -9.74 -22.18 4.41
C ALA A 340 -9.28 -22.18 2.95
N MET A 341 -8.00 -22.50 2.74
CA MET A 341 -7.45 -22.86 1.44
C MET A 341 -6.74 -24.21 1.51
N ALA A 342 -6.77 -24.96 0.41
CA ALA A 342 -6.09 -26.23 0.29
C ALA A 342 -5.60 -26.47 -1.13
N ASP A 343 -4.52 -27.23 -1.27
CA ASP A 343 -4.13 -27.79 -2.57
C ASP A 343 -5.02 -29.00 -2.87
N THR A 344 -5.56 -29.07 -4.09
CA THR A 344 -6.41 -30.17 -4.56
C THR A 344 -5.90 -30.71 -5.89
N LYS A 345 -6.47 -31.83 -6.36
CA LYS A 345 -6.12 -32.40 -7.68
C LYS A 345 -6.34 -31.40 -8.83
N ASP A 346 -7.33 -30.52 -8.71
CA ASP A 346 -7.70 -29.51 -9.71
C ASP A 346 -7.06 -28.13 -9.41
N GLY A 347 -5.89 -28.13 -8.76
CA GLY A 347 -5.20 -26.93 -8.29
C GLY A 347 -5.66 -26.45 -6.92
N LYS A 348 -5.39 -25.19 -6.57
CA LYS A 348 -5.80 -24.65 -5.27
C LYS A 348 -7.32 -24.47 -5.18
N ALA A 349 -7.91 -24.82 -4.05
CA ALA A 349 -9.30 -24.55 -3.71
C ALA A 349 -9.38 -23.59 -2.53
N GLY A 350 -10.32 -22.66 -2.62
CA GLY A 350 -10.68 -21.73 -1.55
C GLY A 350 -12.08 -22.02 -1.04
N TYR A 351 -12.27 -22.04 0.28
CA TYR A 351 -13.55 -22.29 0.92
C TYR A 351 -14.04 -21.03 1.61
N LEU A 352 -15.27 -20.62 1.27
CA LEU A 352 -15.95 -19.45 1.80
C LEU A 352 -17.15 -19.88 2.64
N LEU A 353 -17.27 -19.38 3.86
CA LEU A 353 -18.35 -19.66 4.79
C LEU A 353 -19.46 -18.62 4.68
N ASP A 354 -20.70 -19.08 4.50
CA ASP A 354 -21.90 -18.35 4.91
C ASP A 354 -22.34 -18.86 6.27
N GLU A 355 -22.07 -18.07 7.31
CA GLU A 355 -22.42 -18.43 8.68
C GLU A 355 -23.94 -18.54 8.89
N LYS A 356 -24.72 -17.67 8.24
CA LYS A 356 -26.18 -17.60 8.43
C LYS A 356 -26.86 -18.85 7.89
N GLU A 357 -26.42 -19.32 6.72
CA GLU A 357 -26.94 -20.52 6.07
C GLU A 357 -26.18 -21.79 6.47
N ARG A 358 -25.12 -21.67 7.28
CA ARG A 358 -24.19 -22.75 7.63
C ARG A 358 -23.71 -23.53 6.41
N ARG A 359 -23.42 -22.80 5.34
CA ARG A 359 -23.05 -23.36 4.04
C ARG A 359 -21.66 -22.90 3.65
N CYS A 360 -20.90 -23.80 3.02
CA CYS A 360 -19.65 -23.45 2.37
C CYS A 360 -19.77 -23.43 0.85
N TYR A 361 -19.06 -22.48 0.25
CA TYR A 361 -18.89 -22.33 -1.18
C TYR A 361 -17.43 -22.51 -1.54
N THR A 362 -17.16 -23.12 -2.69
CA THR A 362 -15.80 -23.38 -3.16
C THR A 362 -15.47 -22.45 -4.32
N ILE A 363 -14.27 -21.89 -4.35
CA ILE A 363 -13.74 -21.05 -5.42
C ILE A 363 -12.37 -21.55 -5.90
N ALA A 364 -11.99 -21.20 -7.13
CA ALA A 364 -10.61 -21.33 -7.63
C ALA A 364 -9.82 -20.04 -7.29
N PRO A 365 -8.98 -19.99 -6.24
CA PRO A 365 -8.42 -18.72 -5.75
C PRO A 365 -7.47 -18.04 -6.75
N ALA A 366 -6.81 -18.81 -7.61
CA ALA A 366 -5.90 -18.27 -8.63
C ALA A 366 -6.63 -17.49 -9.74
N GLU A 367 -7.91 -17.79 -9.95
CA GLU A 367 -8.76 -17.19 -10.97
C GLU A 367 -9.80 -16.25 -10.36
N SER A 368 -10.06 -16.36 -9.06
CA SER A 368 -11.11 -15.65 -8.35
C SER A 368 -10.73 -14.20 -8.03
N SER A 369 -11.64 -13.27 -8.32
CA SER A 369 -11.53 -11.88 -7.88
C SER A 369 -12.05 -11.62 -6.46
N PHE A 370 -12.56 -12.64 -5.75
CA PHE A 370 -13.19 -12.49 -4.42
C PHE A 370 -12.38 -11.63 -3.44
N TRP A 371 -11.11 -12.01 -3.23
CA TRP A 371 -10.28 -11.33 -2.24
C TRP A 371 -9.90 -9.91 -2.67
N TYR A 372 -9.66 -9.72 -3.97
CA TYR A 372 -9.40 -8.41 -4.55
C TYR A 372 -10.59 -7.47 -4.40
N ASP A 373 -11.80 -7.97 -4.61
CA ASP A 373 -13.02 -7.21 -4.44
C ASP A 373 -13.25 -6.80 -2.99
N HIS A 374 -13.06 -7.72 -2.03
CA HIS A 374 -13.17 -7.43 -0.60
C HIS A 374 -12.18 -6.34 -0.17
N LEU A 375 -10.90 -6.48 -0.54
CA LEU A 375 -9.87 -5.49 -0.21
C LEU A 375 -10.15 -4.13 -0.86
N SER A 376 -10.53 -4.13 -2.15
CA SER A 376 -10.85 -2.91 -2.90
C SER A 376 -12.06 -2.20 -2.30
N PHE A 377 -13.11 -2.96 -1.98
CA PHE A 377 -14.30 -2.43 -1.31
C PHE A 377 -13.94 -1.80 0.03
N ARG A 378 -13.19 -2.51 0.89
CA ARG A 378 -12.82 -2.01 2.21
C ARG A 378 -12.05 -0.70 2.12
N GLU A 379 -11.02 -0.62 1.27
CA GLU A 379 -10.26 0.63 1.13
C GLU A 379 -11.11 1.76 0.51
N GLN A 380 -11.98 1.45 -0.46
CA GLN A 380 -12.87 2.45 -1.06
C GLN A 380 -13.92 2.97 -0.08
N SER A 381 -14.56 2.10 0.69
CA SER A 381 -15.59 2.48 1.65
C SER A 381 -14.98 3.27 2.82
N LEU A 382 -13.81 2.84 3.34
CA LEU A 382 -13.09 3.63 4.36
C LEU A 382 -12.71 5.03 3.86
N ARG A 383 -12.24 5.16 2.61
CA ARG A 383 -11.98 6.46 1.99
C ARG A 383 -13.24 7.33 1.96
N GLU A 384 -14.35 6.73 1.53
CA GLU A 384 -15.62 7.41 1.40
C GLU A 384 -16.13 7.92 2.76
N HIS A 385 -16.03 7.10 3.81
CA HIS A 385 -16.35 7.53 5.17
C HIS A 385 -15.46 8.70 5.64
N LEU A 386 -14.14 8.64 5.40
CA LEU A 386 -13.23 9.75 5.73
C LEU A 386 -13.64 11.04 5.00
N ASN A 387 -14.01 10.94 3.72
CA ASN A 387 -14.46 12.08 2.93
C ASN A 387 -15.81 12.63 3.39
N LEU A 388 -16.77 11.76 3.72
CA LEU A 388 -18.09 12.16 4.22
C LEU A 388 -17.98 12.83 5.60
N VAL A 389 -17.14 12.32 6.49
CA VAL A 389 -16.88 12.92 7.80
C VAL A 389 -16.20 14.27 7.65
N ALA A 390 -15.16 14.37 6.79
CA ALA A 390 -14.52 15.65 6.50
C ALA A 390 -15.51 16.69 5.93
N GLN A 391 -16.41 16.26 5.06
CA GLN A 391 -17.48 17.11 4.53
C GLN A 391 -18.46 17.54 5.62
N ALA A 392 -18.88 16.63 6.50
CA ALA A 392 -19.75 16.94 7.62
C ALA A 392 -19.11 17.96 8.58
N ILE A 393 -17.82 17.81 8.90
CA ILE A 393 -17.05 18.76 9.70
C ILE A 393 -17.09 20.16 9.06
N ARG A 394 -16.82 20.25 7.74
CA ARG A 394 -16.83 21.54 7.03
C ARG A 394 -18.19 22.22 7.01
N GLN A 395 -19.25 21.42 6.91
CA GLN A 395 -20.63 21.93 6.83
C GLN A 395 -21.22 22.28 8.20
N GLN A 396 -20.87 21.54 9.25
CA GLN A 396 -21.53 21.62 10.56
C GLN A 396 -20.71 22.35 11.62
N ILE A 397 -19.37 22.41 11.47
CA ILE A 397 -18.46 23.01 12.46
C ILE A 397 -17.80 24.25 11.88
N ALA A 398 -16.95 24.09 10.87
CA ALA A 398 -16.25 25.20 10.22
C ALA A 398 -15.69 24.79 8.87
N ASP A 399 -15.94 25.59 7.82
CA ASP A 399 -15.38 25.36 6.48
C ASP A 399 -13.91 25.77 6.42
N VAL A 400 -13.05 25.00 7.08
CA VAL A 400 -11.58 25.07 7.05
C VAL A 400 -11.01 23.75 6.47
N PRO A 401 -9.73 23.70 6.08
CA PRO A 401 -9.10 22.44 5.72
C PRO A 401 -9.26 21.37 6.81
N VAL A 402 -9.80 20.21 6.44
CA VAL A 402 -9.83 19.02 7.31
C VAL A 402 -8.65 18.13 6.95
N VAL A 403 -7.80 17.84 7.93
CA VAL A 403 -6.55 17.10 7.79
C VAL A 403 -6.72 15.67 8.26
N VAL A 404 -6.44 14.70 7.40
CA VAL A 404 -6.32 13.30 7.76
C VAL A 404 -4.92 13.05 8.31
N GLN A 405 -4.81 12.66 9.59
CA GLN A 405 -3.56 12.16 10.15
C GLN A 405 -3.30 10.75 9.62
N ARG A 406 -2.25 10.59 8.83
CA ARG A 406 -1.83 9.31 8.25
C ARG A 406 -1.19 8.42 9.30
N SER A 407 -1.50 7.13 9.25
CA SER A 407 -0.85 6.13 10.09
C SER A 407 -0.55 4.86 9.29
N GLY A 408 0.51 4.15 9.67
CA GLY A 408 0.88 2.87 9.05
C GLY A 408 1.46 2.97 7.63
N SER A 409 1.23 1.93 6.83
CA SER A 409 1.63 1.81 5.42
C SER A 409 0.82 2.72 4.48
N MET A 410 1.27 2.83 3.22
CA MET A 410 0.54 3.59 2.19
C MET A 410 -0.78 2.90 1.85
N ARG A 411 -1.88 3.64 1.82
CA ARG A 411 -3.23 3.08 1.60
C ARG A 411 -4.12 3.95 0.73
N ARG A 412 -5.02 3.35 -0.04
CA ARG A 412 -5.89 4.14 -0.95
C ARG A 412 -6.87 5.02 -0.19
N TYR A 413 -7.19 4.71 1.07
CA TYR A 413 -8.05 5.52 1.90
C TYR A 413 -7.42 6.83 2.41
N HIS A 414 -6.10 6.99 2.31
CA HIS A 414 -5.44 8.27 2.57
C HIS A 414 -5.38 9.20 1.35
N VAL A 415 -5.84 8.74 0.18
CA VAL A 415 -5.83 9.50 -1.08
C VAL A 415 -7.22 10.05 -1.35
N ASN A 416 -7.44 11.36 -1.32
CA ASN A 416 -8.74 11.94 -1.65
C ASN A 416 -9.00 11.83 -3.17
N ASP A 417 -10.02 11.06 -3.54
CA ASP A 417 -10.45 10.82 -4.91
C ASP A 417 -11.62 11.71 -5.34
N ARG A 418 -12.03 12.68 -4.52
CA ARG A 418 -13.08 13.62 -4.87
C ARG A 418 -12.48 14.88 -5.48
N PRO A 419 -12.98 15.36 -6.64
CA PRO A 419 -12.55 16.63 -7.21
C PRO A 419 -13.02 17.83 -6.39
N LEU A 420 -14.11 17.67 -5.62
CA LEU A 420 -14.69 18.67 -4.74
C LEU A 420 -15.10 18.00 -3.42
N GLY A 421 -14.82 18.67 -2.30
CA GLY A 421 -15.11 18.15 -0.96
C GLY A 421 -14.12 17.09 -0.46
N GLY A 422 -14.51 16.37 0.59
CA GLY A 422 -13.62 15.45 1.28
C GLY A 422 -12.58 16.15 2.16
N PHE A 423 -11.57 15.42 2.59
CA PHE A 423 -10.46 15.98 3.36
C PHE A 423 -9.52 16.80 2.46
N ALA A 424 -8.98 17.87 3.01
CA ALA A 424 -8.17 18.87 2.31
C ALA A 424 -6.70 18.88 2.76
N GLY A 425 -6.30 17.99 3.66
CA GLY A 425 -4.92 17.89 4.12
C GLY A 425 -4.51 16.46 4.50
N ILE A 426 -3.21 16.18 4.38
CA ILE A 426 -2.55 14.96 4.84
C ILE A 426 -1.49 15.34 5.86
N GLY A 427 -1.71 14.89 7.10
CA GLY A 427 -0.85 15.17 8.24
C GLY A 427 -0.02 13.96 8.66
N ILE A 428 1.23 14.18 9.08
CA ILE A 428 2.04 13.13 9.73
C ILE A 428 2.33 13.46 11.19
N ARG A 429 2.38 12.41 12.02
CA ARG A 429 2.96 12.45 13.35
C ARG A 429 4.14 11.47 13.37
N THR A 430 5.33 11.93 13.69
CA THR A 430 6.55 11.10 13.54
C THR A 430 7.67 11.53 14.48
N ASP A 431 8.59 10.60 14.70
CA ASP A 431 9.90 10.82 15.32
C ASP A 431 11.00 10.96 14.26
N ALA A 432 12.23 11.21 14.71
CA ALA A 432 13.41 11.33 13.86
C ALA A 432 13.75 10.04 13.08
N VAL A 433 13.46 8.86 13.63
CA VAL A 433 13.79 7.57 13.02
C VAL A 433 12.90 7.30 11.82
N ARG A 434 11.62 7.67 11.91
CA ARG A 434 10.61 7.38 10.89
C ARG A 434 10.33 8.54 9.94
N LEU A 435 10.90 9.72 10.21
CA LEU A 435 10.64 10.97 9.49
C LEU A 435 10.63 10.82 7.96
N VAL A 436 11.72 10.30 7.41
CA VAL A 436 11.93 10.20 5.96
C VAL A 436 10.85 9.31 5.32
N ALA A 437 10.65 8.11 5.88
CA ALA A 437 9.65 7.16 5.39
C ALA A 437 8.24 7.75 5.50
N GLN A 438 7.89 8.34 6.64
CA GLN A 438 6.54 8.87 6.86
C GLN A 438 6.22 10.07 5.97
N ALA A 439 7.21 10.94 5.73
CA ALA A 439 7.04 12.10 4.87
C ALA A 439 6.97 11.73 3.38
N GLY A 440 7.75 10.74 2.92
CA GLY A 440 7.63 10.20 1.57
C GLY A 440 6.29 9.54 1.29
N LEU A 441 5.75 8.78 2.24
CA LEU A 441 4.41 8.19 2.15
C LEU A 441 3.34 9.28 1.99
N ALA A 442 3.38 10.32 2.83
CA ALA A 442 2.44 11.44 2.75
C ALA A 442 2.55 12.20 1.42
N ALA A 443 3.78 12.45 0.93
CA ALA A 443 4.00 13.08 -0.37
C ALA A 443 3.46 12.22 -1.53
N GLY A 444 3.64 10.90 -1.45
CA GLY A 444 3.13 9.94 -2.43
C GLY A 444 1.61 9.90 -2.49
N GLU A 445 0.94 9.95 -1.34
CA GLU A 445 -0.52 9.98 -1.27
C GLU A 445 -1.07 11.33 -1.73
N ALA A 446 -0.46 12.45 -1.30
CA ALA A 446 -0.85 13.79 -1.72
C ALA A 446 -0.76 13.99 -3.24
N ARG A 447 0.25 13.40 -3.87
CA ARG A 447 0.44 13.46 -5.33
C ARG A 447 -0.64 12.72 -6.11
N GLN A 448 -1.22 11.67 -5.51
CA GLN A 448 -2.24 10.84 -6.15
C GLN A 448 -3.65 11.38 -5.95
N ALA A 449 -3.86 12.32 -5.02
CA ALA A 449 -5.16 12.91 -4.79
C ALA A 449 -5.68 13.69 -6.01
N ILE A 450 -6.99 13.62 -6.25
CA ILE A 450 -7.66 14.33 -7.34
C ILE A 450 -7.78 15.83 -7.03
N ALA A 451 -8.03 16.19 -5.77
CA ALA A 451 -7.86 17.55 -5.27
C ALA A 451 -6.60 17.61 -4.42
N ARG A 452 -5.69 18.55 -4.72
CA ARG A 452 -4.39 18.61 -4.01
C ARG A 452 -4.62 18.93 -2.52
N PRO A 453 -4.14 18.09 -1.60
CA PRO A 453 -4.25 18.34 -0.18
C PRO A 453 -3.08 19.20 0.31
N TRP A 454 -3.29 19.91 1.41
CA TRP A 454 -2.21 20.54 2.17
C TRP A 454 -1.37 19.47 2.88
N CYS A 455 -0.05 19.55 2.78
CA CYS A 455 0.86 18.56 3.38
C CYS A 455 1.56 19.15 4.61
N LEU A 456 1.41 18.51 5.77
CA LEU A 456 1.90 19.05 7.04
C LEU A 456 2.40 17.99 8.03
N ALA A 457 3.33 18.39 8.89
CA ALA A 457 3.68 17.64 10.09
C ALA A 457 2.83 18.15 11.24
N LEU A 458 1.92 17.29 11.74
CA LEU A 458 1.04 17.58 12.87
C LEU A 458 1.75 17.49 14.22
N ALA A 459 2.82 16.69 14.29
CA ALA A 459 3.69 16.60 15.46
C ALA A 459 5.02 15.91 15.10
N LEU A 460 6.12 16.61 15.34
CA LEU A 460 7.48 16.07 15.33
C LEU A 460 7.95 15.83 16.76
N GLN A 461 8.36 14.61 17.07
CA GLN A 461 8.62 14.17 18.45
C GLN A 461 10.06 13.69 18.64
N GLY A 462 10.56 13.82 19.87
CA GLY A 462 11.82 13.20 20.29
C GLY A 462 13.08 13.95 19.86
N TYR A 463 12.98 15.20 19.43
CA TYR A 463 14.14 16.03 19.10
C TYR A 463 14.71 16.70 20.35
N ARG A 464 15.99 16.46 20.65
CA ARG A 464 16.65 16.95 21.87
C ARG A 464 17.64 18.10 21.62
N THR A 465 18.01 18.33 20.36
CA THR A 465 18.97 19.37 19.99
C THR A 465 18.43 20.24 18.87
N LYS A 466 18.87 21.50 18.84
CA LYS A 466 18.51 22.46 17.79
C LYS A 466 18.89 21.92 16.41
N GLU A 467 20.10 21.40 16.25
CA GLU A 467 20.62 20.97 14.95
C GLU A 467 19.80 19.82 14.37
N SER A 468 19.42 18.84 15.20
CA SER A 468 18.61 17.71 14.76
C SER A 468 17.19 18.13 14.37
N LEU A 469 16.59 19.07 15.12
CA LEU A 469 15.27 19.61 14.82
C LEU A 469 15.27 20.40 13.51
N LEU A 470 16.21 21.35 13.36
CA LEU A 470 16.28 22.19 12.16
C LEU A 470 16.57 21.35 10.91
N ALA A 471 17.42 20.33 11.01
CA ALA A 471 17.66 19.38 9.92
C ALA A 471 16.39 18.61 9.53
N ALA A 472 15.57 18.20 10.51
CA ALA A 472 14.30 17.55 10.25
C ALA A 472 13.28 18.48 9.57
N LEU A 473 13.17 19.73 10.02
CA LEU A 473 12.29 20.73 9.40
C LEU A 473 12.69 20.99 7.94
N ASP A 474 13.99 21.16 7.67
CA ASP A 474 14.47 21.34 6.29
C ASP A 474 14.28 20.09 5.42
N LEU A 475 14.38 18.88 5.98
CA LEU A 475 14.07 17.65 5.26
C LEU A 475 12.59 17.58 4.86
N LEU A 476 11.68 17.93 5.79
CA LEU A 476 10.25 17.99 5.51
C LEU A 476 9.91 19.04 4.46
N ARG A 477 10.58 20.19 4.50
CA ARG A 477 10.45 21.22 3.46
C ARG A 477 10.93 20.69 2.10
N GLN A 478 12.07 20.00 2.06
CA GLN A 478 12.63 19.42 0.82
C GLN A 478 11.72 18.36 0.19
N VAL A 479 11.04 17.52 0.97
CA VAL A 479 10.05 16.56 0.44
C VAL A 479 8.70 17.22 0.11
N GLY A 480 8.54 18.51 0.41
CA GLY A 480 7.44 19.34 -0.07
C GLY A 480 6.36 19.67 0.96
N MET A 481 6.55 19.35 2.25
CA MET A 481 5.63 19.79 3.32
C MET A 481 5.67 21.31 3.50
N LYS A 482 4.55 21.87 3.99
CA LYS A 482 4.29 23.32 4.02
C LYS A 482 3.83 23.83 5.39
N ALA A 483 3.84 22.97 6.39
CA ALA A 483 3.49 23.31 7.76
C ALA A 483 4.14 22.33 8.73
N TRP A 484 4.64 22.87 9.85
CA TRP A 484 5.46 22.12 10.78
C TRP A 484 5.06 22.43 12.22
N PHE A 485 4.47 21.45 12.88
CA PHE A 485 4.19 21.48 14.31
C PHE A 485 5.09 20.49 15.04
N VAL A 486 5.71 20.97 16.11
CA VAL A 486 6.70 20.20 16.88
C VAL A 486 6.19 20.01 18.28
N ASP A 487 6.30 18.79 18.78
CA ASP A 487 6.02 18.48 20.18
C ASP A 487 7.20 18.99 21.03
N PRO A 488 6.97 19.98 21.92
CA PRO A 488 8.05 20.56 22.71
C PRO A 488 8.68 19.59 23.72
N GLY A 489 7.99 18.49 24.08
CA GLY A 489 8.45 17.57 25.13
C GLY A 489 8.79 18.30 26.43
N ASP A 490 9.95 17.97 27.00
CA ASP A 490 10.41 18.51 28.29
C ASP A 490 11.10 19.88 28.19
N ALA A 491 11.37 20.39 26.98
CA ALA A 491 12.08 21.66 26.74
C ALA A 491 11.24 22.66 25.91
N PRO A 492 10.10 23.12 26.44
CA PRO A 492 9.13 23.89 25.67
C PRO A 492 9.60 25.28 25.25
N VAL A 493 10.38 25.97 26.08
CA VAL A 493 10.81 27.35 25.80
C VAL A 493 11.94 27.35 24.76
N GLU A 494 12.90 26.45 24.90
CA GLU A 494 14.02 26.29 23.97
C GLU A 494 13.54 25.86 22.60
N THR A 495 12.65 24.86 22.54
CA THR A 495 12.06 24.40 21.29
C THR A 495 11.30 25.52 20.59
N ALA A 496 10.52 26.31 21.32
CA ALA A 496 9.80 27.46 20.77
C ALA A 496 10.75 28.52 20.18
N ALA A 497 11.87 28.82 20.85
CA ALA A 497 12.86 29.75 20.34
C ALA A 497 13.52 29.26 19.04
N TRP A 498 13.86 27.96 18.95
CA TRP A 498 14.43 27.36 17.73
C TRP A 498 13.46 27.43 16.55
N LEU A 499 12.17 27.23 16.81
CA LEU A 499 11.11 27.32 15.80
C LEU A 499 10.89 28.74 15.30
N ALA A 500 10.96 29.74 16.19
CA ALA A 500 10.87 31.15 15.81
C ALA A 500 12.03 31.57 14.89
N GLU A 501 13.25 31.07 15.15
CA GLU A 501 14.40 31.25 14.27
C GLU A 501 14.17 30.60 12.89
N TYR A 502 13.71 29.34 12.87
CA TYR A 502 13.41 28.64 11.61
C TYR A 502 12.35 29.37 10.78
N ARG A 503 11.28 29.86 11.43
CA ARG A 503 10.23 30.65 10.76
C ARG A 503 10.79 31.92 10.11
N THR A 504 11.71 32.60 10.80
CA THR A 504 12.36 33.80 10.26
C THR A 504 13.18 33.46 9.02
N ALA A 505 13.98 32.38 9.08
CA ALA A 505 14.74 31.90 7.93
C ALA A 505 13.84 31.43 6.77
N LEU A 506 12.70 30.81 7.06
CA LEU A 506 11.73 30.36 6.06
C LEU A 506 11.05 31.54 5.35
N THR A 507 10.66 32.58 6.10
CA THR A 507 9.99 33.78 5.56
C THR A 507 10.92 34.57 4.63
N ALA A 508 12.24 34.50 4.86
CA ALA A 508 13.23 35.10 3.97
C ALA A 508 13.41 34.35 2.64
N ARG A 509 12.82 33.15 2.47
CA ARG A 509 12.89 32.37 1.23
C ARG A 509 11.68 32.71 0.34
N PRO A 510 11.89 33.40 -0.81
CA PRO A 510 10.77 33.85 -1.65
C PRO A 510 10.01 32.71 -2.32
N ASP A 511 10.63 31.54 -2.47
CA ASP A 511 10.05 30.36 -3.13
C ASP A 511 9.40 29.37 -2.14
N ALA A 512 9.44 29.62 -0.82
CA ALA A 512 9.03 28.62 0.18
C ALA A 512 7.61 28.07 -0.03
N ALA A 513 6.67 28.94 -0.42
CA ALA A 513 5.27 28.58 -0.67
C ALA A 513 5.07 27.83 -1.99
N ASP A 514 5.89 28.13 -3.00
CA ASP A 514 5.77 27.59 -4.35
C ASP A 514 6.73 26.45 -4.65
N TYR A 515 7.67 26.18 -3.73
CA TYR A 515 8.68 25.14 -3.84
C TYR A 515 8.04 23.77 -4.05
N ARG A 516 8.46 23.10 -5.13
CA ARG A 516 8.01 21.77 -5.52
C ARG A 516 9.21 20.88 -5.78
N PRO A 517 9.41 19.83 -4.96
CA PRO A 517 10.39 18.82 -5.31
C PRO A 517 9.94 18.02 -6.53
N ARG A 518 10.92 17.54 -7.27
CA ARG A 518 10.73 16.52 -8.28
C ARG A 518 10.57 15.17 -7.59
N PHE A 519 9.58 14.39 -8.02
CA PHE A 519 9.35 13.05 -7.50
C PHE A 519 9.67 11.99 -8.54
N LEU A 520 10.54 11.06 -8.18
CA LEU A 520 10.62 9.74 -8.78
C LEU A 520 9.71 8.83 -7.96
N LEU A 521 8.93 8.00 -8.64
CA LEU A 521 7.93 7.16 -8.00
C LEU A 521 8.38 5.71 -8.04
N TYR A 522 8.20 4.98 -6.93
CA TYR A 522 8.32 3.51 -6.89
C TYR A 522 7.03 2.88 -6.38
N PRO A 523 6.66 1.68 -6.88
CA PRO A 523 5.42 1.02 -6.46
C PRO A 523 5.54 0.55 -5.00
N HIS A 524 4.57 0.96 -4.17
CA HIS A 524 4.43 0.46 -2.81
C HIS A 524 3.53 -0.79 -2.79
N PRO A 525 4.01 -1.94 -2.31
CA PRO A 525 3.16 -3.11 -2.16
C PRO A 525 2.23 -2.92 -0.96
N THR A 526 0.92 -2.96 -1.18
CA THR A 526 -0.07 -3.07 -0.10
C THR A 526 0.02 -4.47 0.48
N ARG A 527 0.64 -4.63 1.66
CA ARG A 527 1.02 -5.93 2.26
C ARG A 527 -0.14 -6.79 2.83
N GLU A 528 -1.38 -6.54 2.45
CA GLU A 528 -2.52 -7.32 2.96
C GLU A 528 -2.79 -8.58 2.15
N THR A 529 -1.94 -9.58 2.38
CA THR A 529 -2.29 -10.95 2.00
C THR A 529 -2.95 -11.62 3.18
N GLY A 530 -4.28 -11.57 3.25
CA GLY A 530 -5.02 -12.69 3.85
C GLY A 530 -4.66 -13.98 3.12
N ALA A 531 -5.11 -15.14 3.64
CA ALA A 531 -4.77 -16.44 3.05
C ALA A 531 -4.92 -16.50 1.51
N PHE A 532 -5.81 -15.70 0.92
CA PHE A 532 -6.25 -15.77 -0.48
C PHE A 532 -5.53 -14.84 -1.49
N GLY A 533 -4.47 -14.11 -1.11
CA GLY A 533 -3.83 -13.10 -1.99
C GLY A 533 -2.51 -13.52 -2.65
N ILE A 534 -2.29 -13.09 -3.90
CA ILE A 534 -0.97 -13.12 -4.57
C ILE A 534 -0.10 -12.00 -3.98
N GLN A 535 1.09 -12.35 -3.47
CA GLN A 535 2.07 -11.35 -3.05
C GLN A 535 2.67 -10.67 -4.29
N HIS A 536 2.47 -9.36 -4.41
CA HIS A 536 3.33 -8.60 -5.30
C HIS A 536 4.77 -8.64 -4.74
N PRO A 537 5.79 -8.88 -5.58
CA PRO A 537 7.18 -8.92 -5.14
C PRO A 537 7.56 -7.57 -4.50
N VAL A 538 8.34 -7.56 -3.42
CA VAL A 538 8.78 -6.30 -2.82
C VAL A 538 9.80 -5.64 -3.74
N VAL A 539 9.59 -4.37 -4.10
CA VAL A 539 10.64 -3.56 -4.72
C VAL A 539 11.56 -3.08 -3.61
N GLU A 540 12.84 -3.46 -3.68
CA GLU A 540 13.88 -3.10 -2.71
C GLU A 540 14.30 -1.62 -2.85
N VAL A 541 13.36 -0.71 -2.56
CA VAL A 541 13.55 0.75 -2.60
C VAL A 541 13.01 1.35 -1.31
N GLU A 542 13.77 2.30 -0.76
CA GLU A 542 13.39 3.11 0.38
C GLU A 542 13.21 4.56 -0.02
N THR A 543 12.34 5.27 0.70
CA THR A 543 12.16 6.70 0.50
C THR A 543 13.44 7.43 0.87
N ARG A 544 13.94 8.28 -0.03
CA ARG A 544 15.12 9.12 0.22
C ARG A 544 15.23 10.28 -0.75
N PRO A 545 15.96 11.35 -0.39
CA PRO A 545 16.44 12.31 -1.37
C PRO A 545 17.41 11.63 -2.34
N VAL A 546 17.31 11.97 -3.62
CA VAL A 546 18.21 11.47 -4.69
C VAL A 546 18.97 12.62 -5.38
N ALA A 547 18.50 13.85 -5.20
CA ALA A 547 19.21 15.10 -5.52
C ALA A 547 18.66 16.22 -4.61
N PRO A 548 19.28 17.42 -4.56
CA PRO A 548 18.82 18.52 -3.71
C PRO A 548 17.32 18.87 -3.85
N ASP A 549 16.78 18.75 -5.07
CA ASP A 549 15.36 19.01 -5.38
C ASP A 549 14.64 17.77 -5.94
N ALA A 550 15.16 16.57 -5.69
CA ALA A 550 14.56 15.34 -6.19
C ALA A 550 14.47 14.27 -5.11
N TRP A 551 13.31 13.64 -5.01
CA TRP A 551 12.99 12.62 -4.03
C TRP A 551 12.49 11.35 -4.70
N TRP A 552 12.90 10.21 -4.17
CA TRP A 552 12.33 8.93 -4.53
C TRP A 552 11.28 8.55 -3.49
N ILE A 553 10.01 8.55 -3.89
CA ILE A 553 8.86 8.36 -2.98
C ILE A 553 7.95 7.22 -3.46
N PRO A 554 7.22 6.59 -2.54
CA PRO A 554 6.29 5.52 -2.90
C PRO A 554 5.06 6.06 -3.64
N THR A 555 4.43 5.20 -4.42
CA THR A 555 3.13 5.43 -5.05
C THR A 555 2.26 4.17 -4.92
N LEU A 556 0.94 4.34 -4.86
CA LEU A 556 0.04 3.22 -5.07
C LEU A 556 -0.10 3.07 -6.58
N PRO A 557 0.20 1.91 -7.16
CA PRO A 557 0.05 1.73 -8.59
C PRO A 557 -1.44 1.67 -8.93
N ASP A 558 -1.92 2.61 -9.76
CA ASP A 558 -3.29 2.59 -10.31
C ASP A 558 -3.45 1.58 -11.46
N GLN A 559 -2.33 1.14 -12.04
CA GLN A 559 -2.25 0.23 -13.19
C GLN A 559 -1.14 -0.81 -13.00
N MET A 560 -0.91 -1.62 -14.03
CA MET A 560 0.17 -2.58 -14.12
C MET A 560 1.52 -1.95 -13.76
N TRP A 561 2.20 -2.60 -12.82
CA TRP A 561 3.62 -2.40 -12.54
C TRP A 561 4.27 -3.76 -12.48
N HIS A 562 5.56 -3.80 -12.76
CA HIS A 562 6.33 -5.04 -12.82
C HIS A 562 7.66 -4.86 -12.11
N SER A 563 7.98 -5.76 -11.19
CA SER A 563 9.38 -6.00 -10.86
C SER A 563 10.05 -6.60 -12.10
N LEU A 564 11.21 -6.07 -12.48
CA LEU A 564 11.94 -6.50 -13.65
C LEU A 564 13.19 -7.27 -13.23
N ASP A 565 13.31 -8.49 -13.75
CA ASP A 565 14.49 -9.28 -13.52
C ASP A 565 15.64 -8.82 -14.42
N VAL A 566 16.52 -8.01 -13.85
CA VAL A 566 17.71 -7.46 -14.51
C VAL A 566 19.00 -8.16 -14.08
N GLY A 567 18.92 -9.32 -13.43
CA GLY A 567 20.07 -10.07 -12.94
C GLY A 567 20.64 -9.60 -11.60
N GLU A 568 21.62 -10.36 -11.11
CA GLU A 568 22.24 -10.13 -9.80
C GLU A 568 22.98 -8.80 -9.70
N GLY A 569 22.84 -8.13 -8.56
CA GLY A 569 23.44 -6.82 -8.26
C GLY A 569 22.76 -5.63 -8.94
N LEU A 570 21.74 -5.87 -9.77
CA LEU A 570 20.90 -4.83 -10.36
C LEU A 570 19.49 -4.92 -9.80
N ARG A 571 18.77 -3.80 -9.88
CA ARG A 571 17.36 -3.72 -9.53
C ARG A 571 16.65 -2.89 -10.57
N ALA A 572 15.44 -3.30 -10.91
CA ALA A 572 14.59 -2.52 -11.79
C ALA A 572 13.11 -2.80 -11.53
N TYR A 573 12.30 -1.80 -11.82
CA TYR A 573 10.86 -1.96 -11.97
C TYR A 573 10.38 -1.13 -13.15
N GLY A 574 9.24 -1.52 -13.70
CA GLY A 574 8.50 -0.71 -14.66
C GLY A 574 7.13 -0.34 -14.11
N MET A 575 6.69 0.88 -14.40
CA MET A 575 5.37 1.35 -14.00
C MET A 575 4.78 2.28 -15.07
N GLN A 576 3.47 2.23 -15.25
CA GLN A 576 2.78 3.21 -16.06
C GLN A 576 2.69 4.55 -15.31
N THR A 577 3.10 5.64 -15.97
CA THR A 577 2.99 7.01 -15.48
C THR A 577 2.22 7.88 -16.47
N ARG A 578 1.96 9.15 -16.11
CA ARG A 578 1.37 10.14 -17.03
C ARG A 578 2.24 10.43 -18.26
N ARG A 579 3.54 10.10 -18.22
CA ARG A 579 4.49 10.26 -19.35
C ARG A 579 4.54 9.03 -20.25
N GLY A 580 3.87 7.94 -19.87
CA GLY A 580 3.98 6.64 -20.52
C GLY A 580 4.55 5.59 -19.57
N TYR A 581 4.93 4.44 -20.11
CA TYR A 581 5.57 3.38 -19.33
C TYR A 581 7.03 3.76 -19.04
N GLU A 582 7.37 3.88 -17.75
CA GLU A 582 8.71 4.20 -17.28
C GLU A 582 9.37 2.95 -16.70
N ILE A 583 10.64 2.73 -17.06
CA ILE A 583 11.50 1.72 -16.44
C ILE A 583 12.54 2.44 -15.59
N HIS A 584 12.60 2.09 -14.31
CA HIS A 584 13.58 2.60 -13.35
C HIS A 584 14.58 1.49 -13.09
N VAL A 585 15.88 1.76 -13.30
CA VAL A 585 16.96 0.78 -13.09
C VAL A 585 18.12 1.41 -12.33
N TRP A 586 18.67 0.66 -11.36
CA TRP A 586 19.81 1.10 -10.55
C TRP A 586 20.68 -0.08 -10.11
N CYS A 587 21.84 0.24 -9.57
CA CYS A 587 22.82 -0.67 -9.01
C CYS A 587 23.05 -0.31 -7.53
N PRO A 588 22.39 -1.00 -6.57
CA PRO A 588 22.47 -0.64 -5.14
C PRO A 588 23.91 -0.59 -4.60
N ASN A 589 24.75 -1.52 -5.05
CA ASN A 589 26.08 -1.76 -4.50
C ASN A 589 27.21 -1.04 -5.27
N GLY A 590 26.90 0.08 -5.93
CA GLY A 590 27.91 0.94 -6.57
C GLY A 590 27.65 1.20 -8.05
N LYS A 591 28.72 1.53 -8.78
CA LYS A 591 28.61 1.88 -10.21
C LYS A 591 28.80 0.64 -11.08
N ARG A 592 27.92 0.46 -12.06
CA ARG A 592 28.00 -0.64 -13.04
C ARG A 592 27.60 -0.15 -14.43
N ARG A 593 28.41 -0.49 -15.42
CA ARG A 593 28.06 -0.29 -16.82
C ARG A 593 27.34 -1.52 -17.35
N ILE A 594 26.24 -1.31 -18.05
CA ILE A 594 25.54 -2.36 -18.78
C ILE A 594 25.20 -1.93 -20.21
N HIS A 595 24.92 -2.92 -21.05
CA HIS A 595 24.35 -2.72 -22.37
C HIS A 595 23.00 -3.41 -22.46
N ILE A 596 22.03 -2.73 -23.06
CA ILE A 596 20.73 -3.29 -23.42
C ILE A 596 20.45 -3.09 -24.91
N ARG A 597 19.51 -3.85 -25.45
CA ARG A 597 19.05 -3.76 -26.85
C ARG A 597 17.64 -3.17 -26.88
N PRO A 598 17.46 -1.88 -27.22
CA PRO A 598 16.14 -1.29 -27.40
C PRO A 598 15.34 -1.96 -28.52
N PRO A 599 14.01 -1.75 -28.58
CA PRO A 599 13.22 -2.19 -29.72
C PRO A 599 13.70 -1.55 -31.02
N ALA A 600 13.53 -2.27 -32.15
CA ALA A 600 13.89 -1.76 -33.48
C ALA A 600 13.03 -0.56 -33.93
N PHE A 601 11.86 -0.39 -33.31
CA PHE A 601 10.93 0.70 -33.59
C PHE A 601 10.66 1.47 -32.31
N GLY A 602 10.79 2.80 -32.38
CA GLY A 602 10.56 3.72 -31.27
C GLY A 602 11.84 4.41 -30.79
N VAL A 603 11.64 5.53 -30.10
CA VAL A 603 12.71 6.30 -29.48
C VAL A 603 12.76 5.95 -28.00
N VAL A 604 13.93 5.53 -27.53
CA VAL A 604 14.21 5.37 -26.10
C VAL A 604 14.92 6.63 -25.61
N GLU A 605 14.37 7.21 -24.56
CA GLU A 605 14.96 8.34 -23.87
C GLU A 605 15.43 7.92 -22.48
N VAL A 606 16.66 8.28 -22.14
CA VAL A 606 17.30 7.98 -20.86
C VAL A 606 17.44 9.27 -20.07
N TYR A 607 16.96 9.26 -18.84
CA TYR A 607 16.94 10.39 -17.93
C TYR A 607 17.70 10.07 -16.64
N ASP A 608 18.36 11.08 -16.08
CA ASP A 608 18.82 11.01 -14.69
C ASP A 608 17.71 11.37 -13.69
N VAL A 609 18.04 11.34 -12.40
CA VAL A 609 17.13 11.69 -11.31
C VAL A 609 16.65 13.15 -11.35
N THR A 610 17.42 14.06 -11.97
CA THR A 610 17.03 15.47 -12.14
C THR A 610 16.08 15.66 -13.32
N GLY A 611 15.99 14.65 -14.20
CA GLY A 611 15.24 14.68 -15.45
C GLY A 611 15.97 15.29 -16.62
N LYS A 612 17.28 15.46 -16.50
CA LYS A 612 18.11 15.77 -17.64
C LYS A 612 18.15 14.54 -18.55
N VAL A 613 17.95 14.77 -19.83
CA VAL A 613 18.12 13.73 -20.85
C VAL A 613 19.61 13.41 -20.94
N LEU A 614 19.98 12.19 -20.57
CA LEU A 614 21.35 11.68 -20.71
C LEU A 614 21.61 11.19 -22.14
N LYS A 615 20.62 10.52 -22.75
CA LYS A 615 20.75 9.94 -24.08
C LYS A 615 19.38 9.79 -24.74
N ARG A 616 19.33 9.98 -26.06
CA ARG A 616 18.21 9.57 -26.92
C ARG A 616 18.74 8.56 -27.92
N GLN A 617 18.02 7.46 -28.10
CA GLN A 617 18.41 6.42 -29.03
C GLN A 617 17.21 5.98 -29.87
N ASN A 618 17.42 5.91 -31.18
CA ASN A 618 16.47 5.34 -32.13
C ASN A 618 17.06 4.03 -32.67
N GLY A 619 16.21 3.03 -32.90
CA GLY A 619 16.61 1.70 -33.39
C GLY A 619 17.17 0.76 -32.32
N ASN A 620 17.59 -0.43 -32.76
CA ASN A 620 17.95 -1.58 -31.92
C ASN A 620 19.47 -1.74 -31.64
N ASP A 621 20.24 -0.66 -31.83
CA ASP A 621 21.67 -0.67 -31.50
C ASP A 621 21.91 -0.84 -29.99
N ARG A 622 23.13 -1.20 -29.59
CA ARG A 622 23.46 -1.34 -28.16
C ARG A 622 23.31 0.02 -27.46
N LEU A 623 22.42 0.07 -26.47
CA LEU A 623 22.28 1.20 -25.56
C LEU A 623 23.14 0.95 -24.32
N ARG A 624 24.24 1.69 -24.21
CA ARG A 624 25.07 1.76 -23.00
C ARG A 624 24.37 2.57 -21.90
N LEU A 625 24.30 2.00 -20.70
CA LEU A 625 23.86 2.67 -19.47
C LEU A 625 24.97 2.61 -18.42
N ASP A 626 25.30 3.75 -17.83
CA ASP A 626 26.21 3.84 -16.69
C ASP A 626 25.35 4.01 -15.42
N LEU A 627 25.13 2.92 -14.69
CA LEU A 627 24.25 2.86 -13.52
C LEU A 627 25.02 3.12 -12.24
N GLY A 628 24.35 3.73 -11.26
CA GLY A 628 24.83 3.87 -9.88
C GLY A 628 23.73 3.51 -8.89
N PRO A 629 23.90 3.89 -7.61
CA PRO A 629 22.86 3.69 -6.58
C PRO A 629 21.57 4.46 -6.86
N GLU A 630 21.66 5.56 -7.63
CA GLU A 630 20.51 6.34 -8.07
C GLU A 630 19.85 5.76 -9.32
N PRO A 631 18.51 5.82 -9.42
CA PRO A 631 17.79 5.27 -10.55
C PRO A 631 18.02 6.08 -11.81
N THR A 632 18.29 5.35 -12.89
CA THR A 632 18.18 5.83 -14.27
C THR A 632 16.80 5.51 -14.79
N VAL A 633 16.14 6.50 -15.40
CA VAL A 633 14.77 6.35 -15.91
C VAL A 633 14.79 6.21 -17.43
N LEU A 634 14.16 5.15 -17.94
CA LEU A 634 13.98 4.90 -19.38
C LEU A 634 12.52 5.09 -19.76
N LEU A 635 12.30 5.83 -20.84
CA LEU A 635 11.00 6.06 -21.46
C LEU A 635 10.97 5.50 -22.88
N GLY A 636 9.81 5.02 -23.32
CA GLY A 636 9.64 4.45 -24.66
C GLY A 636 10.12 3.00 -24.82
N MET A 637 10.39 2.31 -23.71
CA MET A 637 10.88 0.92 -23.70
C MET A 637 9.86 -0.01 -23.01
N LYS A 638 9.60 -1.17 -23.64
CA LYS A 638 8.79 -2.23 -23.00
C LYS A 638 9.65 -3.05 -22.03
N PRO A 639 9.05 -3.61 -20.94
CA PRO A 639 9.73 -4.48 -19.96
C PRO A 639 10.63 -5.54 -20.57
N ASP A 640 10.14 -6.17 -21.64
CA ASP A 640 10.78 -7.28 -22.34
C ASP A 640 12.17 -6.95 -22.94
N PHE A 641 12.46 -5.67 -23.19
CA PHE A 641 13.76 -5.22 -23.70
C PHE A 641 14.76 -4.88 -22.59
N MET A 642 14.33 -4.93 -21.32
CA MET A 642 15.15 -4.62 -20.15
C MET A 642 15.91 -5.85 -19.65
N VAL A 643 16.73 -6.45 -20.51
CA VAL A 643 17.63 -7.54 -20.15
C VAL A 643 19.07 -7.13 -20.47
N PRO A 644 19.94 -6.92 -19.46
CA PRO A 644 21.34 -6.60 -19.69
C PRO A 644 22.06 -7.73 -20.44
N ILE A 645 22.82 -7.36 -21.47
CA ILE A 645 23.60 -8.30 -22.28
C ILE A 645 24.62 -9.04 -21.41
N GLU A 646 25.28 -8.31 -20.50
CA GLU A 646 26.28 -8.86 -19.58
C GLU A 646 25.70 -9.94 -18.67
N VAL A 647 24.43 -9.79 -18.26
CA VAL A 647 23.75 -10.75 -17.39
C VAL A 647 23.45 -12.03 -18.16
N ALA A 648 22.93 -11.91 -19.38
CA ALA A 648 22.68 -13.08 -20.24
C ALA A 648 23.97 -13.86 -20.54
N VAL A 649 25.06 -13.14 -20.80
CA VAL A 649 26.40 -13.75 -21.01
C VAL A 649 26.91 -14.42 -19.73
N ALA A 650 26.79 -13.78 -18.58
CA ALA A 650 27.24 -14.34 -17.30
C ALA A 650 26.48 -15.61 -16.93
N GLU A 651 25.16 -15.61 -17.02
CA GLU A 651 24.32 -16.78 -16.75
C GLU A 651 24.61 -17.94 -17.72
N LEU A 652 24.88 -17.64 -19.00
CA LEU A 652 25.26 -18.65 -19.98
C LEU A 652 26.62 -19.27 -19.66
N ASN A 653 27.60 -18.46 -19.27
CA ASN A 653 28.92 -18.92 -18.87
C ASN A 653 28.87 -19.75 -17.58
N GLU A 654 28.02 -19.35 -16.63
CA GLU A 654 27.79 -20.11 -15.40
C GLU A 654 27.14 -21.46 -15.71
N LEU A 655 26.12 -21.51 -16.56
CA LEU A 655 25.51 -22.78 -16.97
C LEU A 655 26.54 -23.69 -17.67
N ASP A 656 27.39 -23.16 -18.54
CA ASP A 656 28.47 -23.92 -19.19
C ASP A 656 29.46 -24.50 -18.15
N ARG A 657 29.80 -23.72 -17.11
CA ARG A 657 30.64 -24.19 -16.00
C ARG A 657 29.95 -25.31 -15.22
N LEU A 658 28.71 -25.10 -14.79
CA LEU A 658 27.95 -26.09 -14.00
C LEU A 658 27.68 -27.36 -14.81
N ALA A 659 27.43 -27.25 -16.12
CA ALA A 659 27.26 -28.40 -17.00
C ALA A 659 28.52 -29.27 -17.07
N LYS A 660 29.71 -28.66 -17.09
CA LYS A 660 31.00 -29.38 -17.04
C LYS A 660 31.21 -30.04 -15.68
N GLU A 661 30.90 -29.34 -14.59
CA GLU A 661 31.04 -29.86 -13.21
C GLU A 661 30.09 -31.04 -12.94
N LEU A 662 28.81 -30.92 -13.29
CA LEU A 662 27.83 -32.00 -13.15
C LEU A 662 28.12 -33.18 -14.07
N GLY A 663 28.66 -32.92 -15.26
CA GLY A 663 29.10 -33.95 -16.19
C GLY A 663 30.21 -34.84 -15.62
N MET A 664 31.11 -34.27 -14.81
CA MET A 664 32.13 -35.03 -14.09
C MET A 664 31.57 -35.86 -12.94
N ARG A 665 30.38 -35.53 -12.40
CA ARG A 665 29.80 -36.19 -11.22
C ARG A 665 28.73 -37.24 -11.52
N GLN A 666 27.88 -37.05 -12.55
CA GLN A 666 26.65 -37.83 -12.71
C GLN A 666 26.35 -38.29 -14.16
N GLY A 667 27.25 -38.12 -15.13
CA GLY A 667 27.10 -38.66 -16.49
C GLY A 667 25.99 -38.05 -17.37
N ASN A 668 25.20 -37.09 -16.86
CA ASN A 668 24.03 -36.52 -17.53
C ASN A 668 24.28 -35.11 -18.14
N ALA A 669 25.50 -34.87 -18.66
CA ALA A 669 25.95 -33.55 -19.15
C ALA A 669 25.37 -33.15 -20.52
N GLY A 670 24.93 -34.13 -21.32
CA GLY A 670 24.61 -33.95 -22.74
C GLY A 670 23.50 -32.92 -22.97
N THR A 671 22.43 -32.98 -22.18
CA THR A 671 21.27 -32.08 -22.30
C THR A 671 21.64 -30.63 -21.96
N LEU A 672 22.45 -30.41 -20.93
CA LEU A 672 22.89 -29.06 -20.55
C LEU A 672 23.86 -28.46 -21.59
N GLN A 673 24.78 -29.26 -22.12
CA GLN A 673 25.70 -28.81 -23.18
C GLN A 673 24.97 -28.49 -24.50
N GLN A 674 23.95 -29.28 -24.87
CA GLN A 674 23.09 -28.97 -26.01
C GLN A 674 22.35 -27.64 -25.81
N LEU A 675 21.85 -27.38 -24.61
CA LEU A 675 21.17 -26.13 -24.27
C LEU A 675 22.13 -24.92 -24.34
N VAL A 676 23.35 -25.04 -23.82
CA VAL A 676 24.40 -24.02 -23.95
C VAL A 676 24.72 -23.76 -25.42
N GLY A 677 24.83 -24.80 -26.24
CA GLY A 677 25.07 -24.67 -27.69
C GLY A 677 23.90 -23.98 -28.43
N LEU A 678 22.65 -24.23 -28.04
CA LEU A 678 21.49 -23.53 -28.57
C LEU A 678 21.47 -22.06 -28.15
N ALA A 679 21.74 -21.77 -26.87
CA ALA A 679 21.80 -20.42 -26.34
C ALA A 679 22.91 -19.57 -26.99
N ARG A 680 24.09 -20.15 -27.25
CA ARG A 680 25.16 -19.47 -28.00
C ARG A 680 24.74 -19.12 -29.43
N ARG A 681 23.95 -19.98 -30.09
CA ARG A 681 23.41 -19.73 -31.44
C ARG A 681 22.37 -18.61 -31.48
N LEU A 682 21.62 -18.40 -30.40
CA LEU A 682 20.69 -17.27 -30.28
C LEU A 682 21.42 -15.92 -30.17
N ASP A 683 22.72 -15.95 -29.86
CA ASP A 683 23.61 -14.80 -29.64
C ASP A 683 23.10 -13.91 -28.49
N PRO A 684 23.67 -14.04 -27.26
CA PRO A 684 23.24 -13.25 -26.11
C PRO A 684 23.41 -11.74 -26.33
N ASP A 685 24.22 -11.32 -27.31
CA ASP A 685 24.34 -9.91 -27.66
C ASP A 685 23.15 -9.36 -28.46
N ARG A 686 22.55 -10.22 -29.29
CA ARG A 686 21.42 -9.84 -30.14
C ARG A 686 20.09 -10.14 -29.46
N ARG A 687 20.01 -11.24 -28.72
CA ARG A 687 18.77 -11.75 -28.10
C ARG A 687 18.99 -12.14 -26.63
N PRO A 688 19.40 -11.19 -25.77
CA PRO A 688 19.70 -11.50 -24.37
C PRO A 688 18.49 -12.09 -23.62
N ARG A 689 17.27 -11.61 -23.89
CA ARG A 689 16.04 -12.14 -23.29
C ARG A 689 15.80 -13.60 -23.67
N ASP A 690 15.88 -13.92 -24.96
CA ASP A 690 15.60 -15.27 -25.46
C ASP A 690 16.61 -16.26 -24.89
N VAL A 691 17.89 -15.84 -24.80
CA VAL A 691 18.94 -16.62 -24.15
C VAL A 691 18.60 -16.88 -22.67
N ARG A 692 18.29 -15.85 -21.89
CA ARG A 692 17.95 -16.03 -20.45
C ARG A 692 16.73 -16.91 -20.25
N SER A 693 15.68 -16.67 -21.03
CA SER A 693 14.43 -17.45 -20.95
C SER A 693 14.65 -18.92 -21.25
N LEU A 694 15.58 -19.23 -22.17
CA LEU A 694 15.97 -20.58 -22.53
C LEU A 694 16.79 -21.28 -21.44
N ILE A 695 17.77 -20.59 -20.84
CA ILE A 695 18.77 -21.24 -19.97
C ILE A 695 18.39 -21.27 -18.49
N ARG A 696 17.60 -20.29 -18.03
CA ARG A 696 17.42 -20.04 -16.60
C ARG A 696 16.76 -21.18 -15.81
N PRO A 697 15.70 -21.84 -16.29
CA PRO A 697 15.11 -22.98 -15.57
C PRO A 697 16.14 -24.09 -15.29
N LYS A 698 17.05 -24.33 -16.26
CA LYS A 698 18.11 -25.34 -16.14
C LYS A 698 19.30 -24.86 -15.32
N LEU A 699 19.61 -23.57 -15.32
CA LEU A 699 20.60 -22.98 -14.43
C LEU A 699 20.18 -23.14 -12.96
N GLU A 700 18.91 -22.87 -12.63
CA GLU A 700 18.39 -23.03 -11.26
C GLU A 700 18.33 -24.50 -10.82
N GLU A 701 18.00 -25.42 -11.73
CA GLU A 701 18.10 -26.87 -11.50
C GLU A 701 19.55 -27.29 -11.21
N ALA A 702 20.51 -26.86 -12.04
CA ALA A 702 21.93 -27.18 -11.88
C ALA A 702 22.51 -26.65 -10.55
N ARG A 703 22.15 -25.41 -10.16
CA ARG A 703 22.52 -24.84 -8.86
C ARG A 703 21.99 -25.69 -7.70
N ARG A 704 20.71 -26.12 -7.76
CA ARG A 704 20.11 -26.98 -6.73
C ARG A 704 20.81 -28.32 -6.61
N MET A 705 21.17 -28.95 -7.73
CA MET A 705 21.87 -30.25 -7.73
C MET A 705 23.26 -30.18 -7.09
N LEU A 706 23.97 -29.05 -7.23
CA LEU A 706 25.30 -28.86 -6.64
C LEU A 706 25.27 -28.48 -5.15
N HIS A 707 24.17 -27.90 -4.68
CA HIS A 707 23.97 -27.52 -3.27
C HIS A 707 23.17 -28.53 -2.44
N ALA A 708 22.66 -29.61 -3.04
CA ALA A 708 22.04 -30.69 -2.29
C ALA A 708 23.11 -31.38 -1.40
N PRO A 709 22.87 -31.57 -0.09
CA PRO A 709 23.79 -32.33 0.74
C PRO A 709 23.92 -33.73 0.15
N GLU A 710 25.16 -34.23 0.02
CA GLU A 710 25.41 -35.62 -0.35
C GLU A 710 24.62 -36.51 0.60
N SER A 711 23.54 -37.12 0.10
CA SER A 711 22.79 -38.12 0.83
C SER A 711 23.76 -39.21 1.28
N ALA A 712 23.90 -39.37 2.59
CA ALA A 712 24.78 -40.36 3.20
C ALA A 712 24.56 -41.73 2.54
N PRO A 713 25.63 -42.49 2.24
CA PRO A 713 25.49 -43.78 1.60
C PRO A 713 24.59 -44.69 2.45
N ALA A 714 23.62 -45.32 1.79
CA ALA A 714 22.73 -46.28 2.44
C ALA A 714 23.57 -47.35 3.16
N PRO A 715 23.21 -47.74 4.41
CA PRO A 715 23.92 -48.81 5.09
C PRO A 715 23.81 -50.09 4.24
N PRO A 716 24.88 -50.90 4.17
CA PRO A 716 24.89 -52.10 3.35
C PRO A 716 23.75 -53.05 3.77
N PRO A 717 23.18 -53.81 2.82
CA PRO A 717 22.11 -54.75 3.12
C PRO A 717 22.60 -55.75 4.15
N ARG A 718 21.85 -55.90 5.25
CA ARG A 718 22.09 -56.94 6.25
C ARG A 718 22.02 -58.29 5.55
N GLY A 719 23.17 -58.92 5.40
CA GLY A 719 23.28 -60.28 4.91
C GLY A 719 22.49 -61.23 5.81
N ALA A 720 21.74 -62.11 5.16
CA ALA A 720 21.15 -63.28 5.80
C ALA A 720 22.27 -64.16 6.37
N GLY A 721 22.34 -64.26 7.70
CA GLY A 721 23.04 -65.31 8.42
C GLY A 721 22.02 -66.06 9.25
N GLY A 722 21.71 -67.30 8.86
CA GLY A 722 20.98 -68.26 9.67
C GLY A 722 21.92 -69.17 10.46
N GLY A 723 21.41 -69.73 11.57
CA GLY A 723 22.01 -70.81 12.38
C GLY A 723 23.23 -70.36 13.20
N SER A 724 23.28 -70.47 14.52
CA SER A 724 22.75 -71.47 15.46
C SER A 724 22.34 -70.84 16.79
#